data_AF-A0A7C5EZG1-F1
#
_entry.id   AF-A0A7C5EZG1-F1
#
_cell.length_a   1.000
_cell.length_b   1.000
_cell.length_c   1.000
_cell.angle_alpha   90.00
_cell.angle_beta   90.00
_cell.angle_gamma   90.00
#
_symmetry.space_group_name_H-M   'P 1'
#
loop_
_entity.id
_entity.type
_entity.pdbx_description
1 polymer ?
#
loop_
_entity_poly.entity_id
_entity_poly.type
_entity_poly.pdbx_seq_one_letter_code
_entity_poly.pdbx_strand_id
1 'polypeptide(L)'
;MPSPSPTPTLTRPTVLPTWTALPMPTSAPSPTPTPTLPPPFPTPTPAPPLNPSMQVGTFFFFWHNCPQENCYTDLVYAIPPGWSQPFPQDPDPSDGRGYSSLNRYWYAQELRDMQLAGVQIVLPVSWGDHPFPWFRTRWLLRLVEANRTLDPPLKIGLFDDTTSEVCEYRDYADNGRLDNSSYFGTGPALDLRQAISGFFFYDRKIRPFFQTIPQEMWATHDGRPVEEGGRPLIVVYGSWGMTHLEKAGELWRAVKEAFARDFHDSRGQPITPWIILEDSWFTQAALEGEPSLETVADGRYVWGSALLGPRVREWHGYTVASVGPGFDDRKLKGEKGGREQPRWITPGGEAGGPDAFLSASLAMVPPHTNLLLIETWNELWEGTSVERAGYPDMAGQAVPEDLYLDTLRRDLRGQKLWWSARLLPPSRPLRVAAGHRLRLTLPVQNVGARSWSRAGGERLVLEGGLLPGGEREVFPSEPVRPGEIGAFTTVITAPTTVGTYTLTWQMVGPEGAFSPAASWTVAVEPAVLSTTVHVRGPVEPVAAGEAFTLSVGLDPAVPIVAVRFLVRFDPTLLRLEEVEPLLSRPLLSWSVEVDNARGEGVFESRSTVEETTRWLAALRWTALQPGEGGVWIEQMQLWTEDGEVWTVDSRWVPLTLVLAGQP
;
A
#
# COMPACT_ATOMS: atom_id res chain seq x y z
N MET A 1 32.08 56.96 31.87
CA MET A 1 30.93 57.84 31.56
C MET A 1 30.46 57.47 30.16
N PRO A 2 29.19 57.09 29.94
CA PRO A 2 27.97 57.55 30.62
C PRO A 2 27.46 56.57 31.70
N SER A 3 26.58 57.08 32.57
CA SER A 3 25.96 56.36 33.70
C SER A 3 24.89 55.36 33.26
N PRO A 4 24.73 54.23 33.98
CA PRO A 4 23.59 53.32 33.78
C PRO A 4 22.34 53.87 34.47
N SER A 5 21.23 53.93 33.75
CA SER A 5 19.90 54.06 34.35
C SER A 5 19.49 52.70 34.94
N PRO A 6 18.87 52.66 36.13
CA PRO A 6 18.56 51.40 36.81
C PRO A 6 17.46 50.63 36.07
N THR A 7 17.74 49.38 35.75
CA THR A 7 16.74 48.40 35.30
C THR A 7 15.72 48.19 36.43
N PRO A 8 14.40 48.18 36.16
CA PRO A 8 13.42 47.93 37.20
C PRO A 8 13.58 46.49 37.71
N THR A 9 13.72 46.33 39.02
CA THR A 9 13.63 45.03 39.70
C THR A 9 12.21 44.51 39.50
N LEU A 10 12.02 43.55 38.58
CA LEU A 10 10.78 42.82 38.45
C LEU A 10 10.65 41.87 39.66
N THR A 11 9.84 42.29 40.63
CA THR A 11 9.35 41.42 41.70
C THR A 11 8.63 40.22 41.12
N ARG A 12 9.06 39.02 41.51
CA ARG A 12 8.44 37.72 41.22
C ARG A 12 6.94 37.78 41.58
N PRO A 13 6.00 37.46 40.67
CA PRO A 13 4.59 37.46 41.00
C PRO A 13 4.29 36.30 41.94
N THR A 14 3.65 36.61 43.07
CA THR A 14 3.32 35.67 44.16
C THR A 14 2.03 34.88 43.91
N VAL A 15 1.44 34.97 42.71
CA VAL A 15 0.21 34.26 42.35
C VAL A 15 0.31 33.82 40.88
N LEU A 16 0.24 32.51 40.63
CA LEU A 16 0.07 31.95 39.28
C LEU A 16 -1.30 32.39 38.73
N PRO A 17 -1.40 32.77 37.44
CA PRO A 17 -2.68 33.17 36.86
C PRO A 17 -3.65 31.98 36.89
N THR A 18 -4.85 32.21 37.40
CA THR A 18 -5.99 31.31 37.22
C THR A 18 -6.41 31.34 35.76
N TRP A 19 -6.22 30.21 35.07
CA TRP A 19 -6.45 30.07 33.64
C TRP A 19 -7.95 30.06 33.32
N THR A 20 -8.39 31.05 32.54
CA THR A 20 -9.76 31.10 32.00
C THR A 20 -9.76 30.42 30.63
N ALA A 21 -10.65 29.46 30.41
CA ALA A 21 -10.75 28.71 29.16
C ALA A 21 -11.14 29.64 27.99
N LEU A 22 -10.41 29.55 26.87
CA LEU A 22 -10.81 30.16 25.61
C LEU A 22 -11.88 29.27 24.93
N PRO A 23 -12.94 29.85 24.34
CA PRO A 23 -13.96 29.08 23.64
C PRO A 23 -13.40 28.43 22.36
N MET A 24 -13.73 27.15 22.17
CA MET A 24 -13.36 26.37 20.98
C MET A 24 -14.06 26.92 19.71
N PRO A 25 -13.38 26.93 18.54
CA PRO A 25 -14.03 27.31 17.29
C PRO A 25 -15.06 26.25 16.87
N THR A 26 -16.32 26.66 16.80
CA THR A 26 -17.45 25.92 16.23
C THR A 26 -17.50 26.11 14.72
N SER A 27 -16.73 25.30 13.98
CA SER A 27 -17.00 25.13 12.55
C SER A 27 -16.61 23.71 12.12
N ALA A 28 -17.63 22.87 11.94
CA ALA A 28 -17.48 21.59 11.27
C ALA A 28 -17.14 21.84 9.79
N PRO A 29 -16.04 21.27 9.24
CA PRO A 29 -15.74 21.39 7.82
C PRO A 29 -16.80 20.64 6.99
N SER A 30 -17.13 21.20 5.82
CA SER A 30 -18.02 20.57 4.83
C SER A 30 -17.48 19.21 4.37
N PRO A 31 -18.34 18.25 4.01
CA PRO A 31 -17.92 16.91 3.62
C PRO A 31 -17.20 16.95 2.27
N THR A 32 -15.87 16.81 2.30
CA THR A 32 -15.09 16.35 1.15
C THR A 32 -15.57 14.93 0.79
N PRO A 33 -15.70 14.56 -0.51
CA PRO A 33 -16.03 13.19 -0.88
C PRO A 33 -15.03 12.22 -0.23
N THR A 34 -15.54 11.30 0.58
CA THR A 34 -14.73 10.32 1.31
C THR A 34 -13.94 9.48 0.31
N PRO A 35 -12.60 9.49 0.35
CA PRO A 35 -11.80 8.58 -0.47
C PRO A 35 -12.18 7.14 -0.11
N THR A 36 -12.44 6.33 -1.14
CA THR A 36 -12.82 4.93 -1.03
C THR A 36 -11.66 4.15 -0.42
N LEU A 37 -11.76 3.77 0.86
CA LEU A 37 -10.80 2.85 1.48
C LEU A 37 -10.95 1.44 0.91
N PRO A 38 -9.91 0.60 1.00
CA PRO A 38 -9.99 -0.78 0.53
C PRO A 38 -11.16 -1.48 1.24
N PRO A 39 -12.09 -2.12 0.49
CA PRO A 39 -13.22 -2.81 1.11
C PRO A 39 -12.72 -3.86 2.11
N PRO A 40 -13.46 -4.12 3.20
CA PRO A 40 -13.13 -5.21 4.11
C PRO A 40 -13.10 -6.54 3.34
N PHE A 41 -12.13 -7.39 3.65
CA PHE A 41 -12.09 -8.72 3.05
C PHE A 41 -13.25 -9.57 3.57
N PRO A 42 -13.79 -10.48 2.75
CA PRO A 42 -14.64 -11.54 3.29
C PRO A 42 -13.78 -12.40 4.23
N THR A 43 -13.83 -12.10 5.52
CA THR A 43 -13.20 -12.91 6.56
C THR A 43 -14.03 -14.19 6.68
N PRO A 44 -13.43 -15.40 6.66
CA PRO A 44 -14.09 -16.56 7.26
C PRO A 44 -14.49 -16.18 8.69
N THR A 45 -15.59 -16.73 9.20
CA THR A 45 -16.08 -16.41 10.55
C THR A 45 -14.90 -16.36 11.52
N PRO A 46 -14.61 -15.21 12.16
CA PRO A 46 -13.43 -15.08 13.00
C PRO A 46 -13.44 -16.16 14.08
N ALA A 47 -12.36 -16.94 14.20
CA ALA A 47 -12.23 -17.85 15.32
C ALA A 47 -12.26 -17.04 16.64
N PRO A 48 -12.99 -17.52 17.66
CA PRO A 48 -12.99 -16.88 18.96
C PRO A 48 -11.56 -16.83 19.53
N PRO A 49 -11.24 -15.84 20.38
CA PRO A 49 -9.97 -15.86 21.11
C PRO A 49 -9.83 -17.15 21.91
N LEU A 50 -8.62 -17.72 21.96
CA LEU A 50 -8.33 -18.88 22.83
C LEU A 50 -8.49 -18.52 24.31
N ASN A 51 -8.22 -17.26 24.67
CA ASN A 51 -8.48 -16.70 25.98
C ASN A 51 -9.39 -15.45 25.85
N PRO A 52 -10.72 -15.59 26.00
CA PRO A 52 -11.65 -14.48 25.80
C PRO A 52 -11.60 -13.43 26.92
N SER A 53 -11.02 -13.74 28.08
CA SER A 53 -10.82 -12.78 29.18
C SER A 53 -9.55 -11.94 29.06
N MET A 54 -8.65 -12.30 28.14
CA MET A 54 -7.39 -11.59 27.91
C MET A 54 -7.53 -10.62 26.74
N GLN A 55 -7.27 -9.35 27.00
CA GLN A 55 -7.13 -8.36 25.95
C GLN A 55 -5.73 -8.43 25.33
N VAL A 56 -5.62 -8.21 24.02
CA VAL A 56 -4.34 -8.22 23.30
C VAL A 56 -4.07 -6.84 22.71
N GLY A 57 -3.00 -6.19 23.17
CA GLY A 57 -2.52 -4.90 22.68
C GLY A 57 -1.14 -4.97 22.04
N THR A 58 -0.79 -3.97 21.25
CA THR A 58 0.55 -3.83 20.65
C THR A 58 1.00 -2.37 20.63
N PHE A 59 2.30 -2.15 20.75
CA PHE A 59 2.92 -0.82 20.63
C PHE A 59 3.08 -0.46 19.16
N PHE A 60 2.57 0.71 18.77
CA PHE A 60 2.51 1.15 17.38
C PHE A 60 3.24 2.49 17.17
N PHE A 61 4.32 2.44 16.40
CA PHE A 61 5.25 3.53 16.15
C PHE A 61 4.84 4.26 14.87
N PHE A 62 4.18 5.41 15.03
CA PHE A 62 3.69 6.22 13.92
C PHE A 62 4.63 7.37 13.55
N TRP A 63 5.95 7.18 13.72
CA TRP A 63 6.95 8.22 13.49
C TRP A 63 7.65 8.17 12.13
N HIS A 64 7.21 7.29 11.24
CA HIS A 64 7.75 7.13 9.90
C HIS A 64 7.04 8.03 8.90
N ASN A 65 7.77 8.55 7.91
CA ASN A 65 7.21 9.31 6.79
C ASN A 65 7.96 8.96 5.50
N CYS A 66 7.82 7.70 5.09
CA CYS A 66 8.61 7.14 3.99
C CYS A 66 8.02 7.43 2.61
N PRO A 67 8.89 7.53 1.59
CA PRO A 67 10.37 7.43 1.62
C PRO A 67 11.12 8.70 2.05
N GLN A 68 10.43 9.77 2.48
CA GLN A 68 11.02 11.10 2.62
C GLN A 68 11.83 11.26 3.92
N GLU A 69 11.27 10.88 5.06
CA GLU A 69 11.79 11.23 6.38
C GLU A 69 11.68 10.05 7.34
N ASN A 70 12.75 9.81 8.11
CA ASN A 70 12.85 8.74 9.11
C ASN A 70 12.76 7.32 8.51
N CYS A 71 13.45 7.08 7.39
CA CYS A 71 13.33 5.85 6.56
C CYS A 71 14.68 5.26 6.13
N TYR A 72 15.66 5.25 7.03
CA TYR A 72 17.02 4.75 6.79
C TYR A 72 17.05 3.23 6.59
N THR A 73 17.00 2.78 5.33
CA THR A 73 17.02 1.35 4.95
C THR A 73 18.25 0.60 5.46
N ASP A 74 19.38 1.30 5.60
CA ASP A 74 20.63 0.70 6.06
C ASP A 74 20.62 0.37 7.56
N LEU A 75 19.66 0.93 8.32
CA LEU A 75 19.54 0.76 9.76
C LEU A 75 18.48 -0.27 10.18
N VAL A 76 17.69 -0.81 9.24
CA VAL A 76 16.60 -1.76 9.53
C VAL A 76 16.84 -3.12 8.87
N TYR A 77 16.35 -4.20 9.47
CA TYR A 77 16.56 -5.57 8.95
C TYR A 77 15.51 -6.03 7.95
N ALA A 78 14.31 -5.48 8.03
CA ALA A 78 13.22 -5.76 7.12
C ALA A 78 12.61 -4.45 6.65
N ILE A 79 12.13 -4.44 5.41
CA ILE A 79 11.52 -3.27 4.78
C ILE A 79 10.04 -3.60 4.61
N PRO A 80 9.12 -2.92 5.32
CA PRO A 80 7.70 -3.16 5.15
C PRO A 80 7.21 -2.57 3.81
N PRO A 81 6.04 -3.03 3.34
CA PRO A 81 5.35 -2.46 2.18
C PRO A 81 5.19 -0.93 2.31
N GLY A 82 5.36 -0.18 1.22
CA GLY A 82 5.23 1.28 1.25
C GLY A 82 6.49 2.04 1.69
N TRP A 83 7.49 1.37 2.28
CA TRP A 83 8.68 2.04 2.82
C TRP A 83 9.56 2.66 1.73
N SER A 84 10.09 1.82 0.84
CA SER A 84 10.99 2.30 -0.23
C SER A 84 10.25 2.70 -1.49
N GLN A 85 9.06 2.15 -1.71
CA GLN A 85 8.23 2.39 -2.88
C GLN A 85 6.82 2.75 -2.44
N PRO A 86 6.13 3.68 -3.13
CA PRO A 86 4.73 3.98 -2.87
C PRO A 86 3.84 2.74 -2.90
N PHE A 87 2.79 2.72 -2.09
CA PHE A 87 1.68 1.79 -2.20
C PHE A 87 1.01 1.98 -3.58
N PRO A 88 1.09 0.99 -4.48
CA PRO A 88 0.60 1.14 -5.85
C PRO A 88 -0.93 1.26 -5.93
N GLN A 89 -1.64 0.89 -4.87
CA GLN A 89 -3.10 0.87 -4.79
C GLN A 89 -3.67 1.95 -3.88
N ASP A 90 -2.84 2.87 -3.40
CA ASP A 90 -3.29 3.99 -2.59
C ASP A 90 -4.27 4.85 -3.41
N PRO A 91 -5.56 4.93 -3.02
CA PRO A 91 -6.57 5.62 -3.80
C PRO A 91 -6.52 7.15 -3.61
N ASP A 92 -5.84 7.65 -2.57
CA ASP A 92 -5.75 9.07 -2.26
C ASP A 92 -4.30 9.54 -2.17
N PRO A 93 -3.71 10.03 -3.26
CA PRO A 93 -2.33 10.46 -3.24
C PRO A 93 -2.09 11.77 -2.46
N SER A 94 -3.12 12.39 -1.88
CA SER A 94 -3.04 13.71 -1.25
C SER A 94 -2.55 13.68 0.20
N ASP A 95 -2.66 12.55 0.90
CA ASP A 95 -2.22 12.39 2.29
C ASP A 95 -0.89 11.63 2.42
N GLY A 96 -0.36 11.13 1.30
CA GLY A 96 0.90 10.41 1.21
C GLY A 96 0.80 9.35 0.13
N ARG A 97 1.87 8.59 -0.07
CA ARG A 97 1.78 7.34 -0.85
C ARG A 97 2.61 6.20 -0.29
N GLY A 98 3.39 6.43 0.76
CA GLY A 98 4.29 5.43 1.34
C GLY A 98 3.91 5.05 2.76
N TYR A 99 4.82 4.36 3.42
CA TYR A 99 4.77 3.98 4.83
C TYR A 99 4.93 5.24 5.69
N SER A 100 3.83 5.92 5.96
CA SER A 100 3.83 7.27 6.51
C SER A 100 2.64 7.51 7.42
N SER A 101 2.89 8.13 8.56
CA SER A 101 1.87 8.63 9.49
C SER A 101 0.95 9.70 8.94
N LEU A 102 1.28 10.27 7.77
CA LEU A 102 0.41 11.17 7.05
C LEU A 102 -0.63 10.41 6.20
N ASN A 103 -0.30 9.17 5.81
CA ASN A 103 -1.05 8.35 4.87
C ASN A 103 -2.15 7.55 5.59
N ARG A 104 -3.43 7.81 5.27
CA ARG A 104 -4.56 7.07 5.82
C ARG A 104 -4.63 5.62 5.34
N TYR A 105 -4.25 5.36 4.08
CA TYR A 105 -4.22 4.01 3.51
C TYR A 105 -3.24 3.11 4.27
N TRP A 106 -2.08 3.66 4.67
CA TRP A 106 -1.12 2.96 5.53
C TRP A 106 -1.77 2.51 6.84
N TYR A 107 -2.39 3.41 7.62
CA TYR A 107 -3.10 3.01 8.84
C TYR A 107 -4.17 1.94 8.58
N ALA A 108 -4.91 2.03 7.48
CA ALA A 108 -5.95 1.05 7.16
C ALA A 108 -5.37 -0.36 6.93
N GLN A 109 -4.18 -0.46 6.33
CA GLN A 109 -3.48 -1.73 6.16
C GLN A 109 -2.93 -2.26 7.50
N GLU A 110 -2.24 -1.41 8.28
CA GLU A 110 -1.69 -1.82 9.57
C GLU A 110 -2.76 -2.31 10.54
N LEU A 111 -3.86 -1.55 10.69
CA LEU A 111 -4.96 -1.90 11.59
C LEU A 111 -5.68 -3.18 11.13
N ARG A 112 -5.78 -3.41 9.82
CA ARG A 112 -6.35 -4.64 9.27
C ARG A 112 -5.47 -5.84 9.60
N ASP A 113 -4.16 -5.70 9.43
CA ASP A 113 -3.21 -6.75 9.79
C ASP A 113 -3.21 -7.04 11.29
N MET A 114 -3.32 -6.01 12.14
CA MET A 114 -3.52 -6.18 13.59
C MET A 114 -4.78 -7.00 13.90
N GLN A 115 -5.92 -6.65 13.28
CA GLN A 115 -7.18 -7.37 13.46
C GLN A 115 -7.06 -8.84 13.01
N LEU A 116 -6.41 -9.09 11.88
CA LEU A 116 -6.15 -10.44 11.36
C LEU A 116 -5.27 -11.28 12.28
N ALA A 117 -4.23 -10.67 12.86
CA ALA A 117 -3.33 -11.29 13.84
C ALA A 117 -4.01 -11.56 15.19
N GLY A 118 -5.17 -10.94 15.45
CA GLY A 118 -5.95 -11.12 16.67
C GLY A 118 -5.73 -10.04 17.74
N VAL A 119 -4.96 -9.00 17.42
CA VAL A 119 -4.78 -7.78 18.23
C VAL A 119 -6.10 -7.01 18.29
N GLN A 120 -6.39 -6.46 19.46
CA GLN A 120 -7.64 -5.75 19.75
C GLN A 120 -7.39 -4.30 20.15
N ILE A 121 -6.21 -4.01 20.71
CA ILE A 121 -5.81 -2.70 21.19
C ILE A 121 -4.57 -2.23 20.41
N VAL A 122 -4.68 -1.09 19.73
CA VAL A 122 -3.51 -0.36 19.24
C VAL A 122 -3.08 0.65 20.30
N LEU A 123 -1.79 0.69 20.62
CA LEU A 123 -1.19 1.66 21.53
C LEU A 123 -0.21 2.55 20.73
N PRO A 124 -0.68 3.64 20.11
CA PRO A 124 0.22 4.57 19.43
C PRO A 124 1.24 5.14 20.41
N VAL A 125 2.52 5.01 20.07
CA VAL A 125 3.65 5.53 20.85
C VAL A 125 3.69 7.04 20.69
N SER A 126 3.23 7.76 21.70
CA SER A 126 3.02 9.20 21.63
C SER A 126 4.23 9.98 22.15
N TRP A 127 4.73 10.89 21.32
CA TRP A 127 5.61 11.99 21.73
C TRP A 127 4.87 13.34 21.69
N GLY A 128 3.53 13.32 21.64
CA GLY A 128 2.68 14.51 21.47
C GLY A 128 2.91 15.21 20.12
N ASP A 129 3.13 16.53 20.14
CA ASP A 129 3.32 17.36 18.93
C ASP A 129 4.81 17.63 18.58
N HIS A 130 5.73 16.88 19.17
CA HIS A 130 7.19 17.05 19.02
C HIS A 130 7.90 15.74 18.70
N PRO A 131 9.17 15.81 18.25
CA PRO A 131 9.84 17.00 17.70
C PRO A 131 9.57 17.21 16.21
N PHE A 132 9.09 16.21 15.48
CA PHE A 132 9.00 16.28 14.02
C PHE A 132 7.57 16.56 13.52
N PRO A 133 7.41 17.24 12.37
CA PRO A 133 6.10 17.66 11.88
C PRO A 133 5.21 16.53 11.37
N TRP A 134 5.77 15.38 11.01
CA TRP A 134 5.03 14.25 10.42
C TRP A 134 4.48 13.26 11.45
N PHE A 135 4.90 13.29 12.72
CA PHE A 135 4.35 12.42 13.76
C PHE A 135 3.93 13.24 14.98
N ARG A 136 2.65 13.62 14.95
CA ARG A 136 2.02 14.54 15.87
C ARG A 136 0.69 13.98 16.27
N THR A 137 0.20 14.34 17.44
CA THR A 137 -1.11 13.88 17.92
C THR A 137 -2.21 14.08 16.87
N ARG A 138 -2.21 15.22 16.15
CA ARG A 138 -3.20 15.49 15.09
C ARG A 138 -3.24 14.46 13.96
N TRP A 139 -2.14 13.76 13.68
CA TRP A 139 -2.09 12.76 12.61
C TRP A 139 -2.79 11.45 13.01
N LEU A 140 -3.06 11.24 14.31
CA LEU A 140 -3.91 10.15 14.78
C LEU A 140 -5.37 10.28 14.31
N LEU A 141 -5.79 11.46 13.81
CA LEU A 141 -7.09 11.56 13.11
C LEU A 141 -7.14 10.64 11.88
N ARG A 142 -6.02 10.41 11.19
CA ARG A 142 -5.94 9.46 10.06
C ARG A 142 -6.10 8.02 10.54
N LEU A 143 -5.50 7.67 11.68
CA LEU A 143 -5.71 6.39 12.35
C LEU A 143 -7.20 6.20 12.68
N VAL A 144 -7.85 7.21 13.29
CA VAL A 144 -9.29 7.18 13.62
C VAL A 144 -10.13 6.98 12.35
N GLU A 145 -9.86 7.74 11.29
CA GLU A 145 -10.58 7.65 10.01
C GLU A 145 -10.41 6.28 9.31
N ALA A 146 -9.24 5.65 9.44
CA ALA A 146 -8.96 4.31 8.95
C ALA A 146 -9.67 3.25 9.79
N ASN A 147 -9.59 3.36 11.11
CA ASN A 147 -10.17 2.40 12.06
C ASN A 147 -11.69 2.30 11.94
N ARG A 148 -12.39 3.39 11.56
CA ARG A 148 -13.83 3.39 11.29
C ARG A 148 -14.27 2.43 10.17
N THR A 149 -13.35 1.96 9.34
CA THR A 149 -13.68 1.01 8.26
C THR A 149 -13.52 -0.45 8.64
N LEU A 150 -13.00 -0.71 9.84
CA LEU A 150 -12.94 -2.05 10.39
C LEU A 150 -14.23 -2.37 11.12
N ASP A 151 -14.63 -3.63 11.06
CA ASP A 151 -15.80 -4.15 11.77
C ASP A 151 -15.41 -5.40 12.58
N PRO A 152 -15.42 -5.34 13.92
CA PRO A 152 -15.47 -4.11 14.72
C PRO A 152 -14.15 -3.31 14.62
N PRO A 153 -14.16 -2.00 14.88
CA PRO A 153 -12.94 -1.20 15.03
C PRO A 153 -12.05 -1.72 16.16
N LEU A 154 -10.72 -1.55 16.04
CA LEU A 154 -9.82 -1.77 17.17
C LEU A 154 -10.07 -0.70 18.24
N LYS A 155 -9.74 -1.03 19.49
CA LYS A 155 -9.67 -0.05 20.56
C LYS A 155 -8.30 0.63 20.58
N ILE A 156 -8.27 1.88 21.01
CA ILE A 156 -7.09 2.74 20.97
C ILE A 156 -6.76 3.17 22.40
N GLY A 157 -5.63 2.72 22.92
CA GLY A 157 -5.07 3.18 24.20
C GLY A 157 -3.84 4.05 23.97
N LEU A 158 -3.39 4.76 25.00
CA LEU A 158 -2.18 5.57 24.93
C LEU A 158 -0.96 4.72 25.34
N PHE A 159 0.10 4.73 24.54
CA PHE A 159 1.44 4.48 25.04
C PHE A 159 2.20 5.81 25.19
N ASP A 160 2.45 6.20 26.43
CA ASP A 160 3.07 7.47 26.78
C ASP A 160 4.59 7.29 26.86
N ASP A 161 5.31 7.74 25.83
CA ASP A 161 6.77 7.64 25.81
C ASP A 161 7.39 8.81 26.58
N THR A 162 7.68 8.50 27.85
CA THR A 162 8.26 9.36 28.88
C THR A 162 9.59 10.01 28.49
N THR A 163 10.27 9.48 27.46
CA THR A 163 11.47 10.12 26.89
C THR A 163 11.14 11.51 26.38
N SER A 164 9.94 11.70 25.83
CA SER A 164 9.50 12.95 25.22
C SER A 164 9.28 14.07 26.25
N GLU A 165 8.80 13.74 27.45
CA GLU A 165 8.64 14.66 28.59
C GLU A 165 9.99 15.11 29.12
N VAL A 166 10.95 14.19 29.22
CA VAL A 166 12.32 14.52 29.61
C VAL A 166 12.95 15.46 28.56
N CYS A 167 12.76 15.18 27.27
CA CYS A 167 13.26 16.03 26.18
C CYS A 167 12.61 17.42 26.18
N GLU A 168 11.29 17.51 26.34
CA GLU A 168 10.58 18.81 26.43
C GLU A 168 10.97 19.60 27.68
N TYR A 169 11.19 18.92 28.80
CA TYR A 169 11.68 19.57 30.01
C TYR A 169 13.07 20.16 29.82
N ARG A 170 13.96 19.45 29.12
CA ARG A 170 15.31 19.97 28.81
C ARG A 170 15.22 21.21 27.94
N ASP A 171 14.39 21.15 26.89
CA ASP A 171 14.12 22.28 26.01
C ASP A 171 13.64 23.50 26.80
N TYR A 172 12.65 23.29 27.66
CA TYR A 172 12.13 24.33 28.55
C TYR A 172 13.18 24.83 29.55
N ALA A 173 13.97 23.95 30.15
CA ALA A 173 14.95 24.29 31.17
C ALA A 173 16.13 25.11 30.61
N ASP A 174 16.41 25.02 29.31
CA ASP A 174 17.47 25.80 28.65
C ASP A 174 17.15 27.30 28.66
N ASN A 175 15.96 27.70 28.19
CA ASN A 175 15.66 29.12 27.99
C ASN A 175 14.20 29.52 28.30
N GLY A 176 13.41 28.63 28.90
CA GLY A 176 12.02 28.83 29.25
C GLY A 176 11.04 28.72 28.08
N ARG A 177 11.47 28.20 26.92
CA ARG A 177 10.65 28.02 25.70
C ARG A 177 10.67 26.57 25.23
N LEU A 178 9.69 26.22 24.39
CA LEU A 178 9.61 24.94 23.70
C LEU A 178 9.90 25.17 22.20
N ASP A 179 11.13 25.55 21.90
CA ASP A 179 11.58 25.94 20.56
C ASP A 179 12.56 24.95 19.92
N ASN A 180 12.71 23.77 20.53
CA ASN A 180 13.55 22.66 20.08
C ASN A 180 15.06 22.98 20.09
N SER A 181 15.47 24.00 20.85
CA SER A 181 16.87 24.42 20.99
C SER A 181 17.74 23.43 21.75
N SER A 182 17.17 22.67 22.70
CA SER A 182 17.92 21.69 23.50
C SER A 182 17.20 20.36 23.72
N TYR A 183 16.15 20.08 22.94
CA TYR A 183 15.30 18.90 23.04
C TYR A 183 16.06 17.56 23.17
N PHE A 184 17.03 17.31 22.28
CA PHE A 184 17.89 16.11 22.31
C PHE A 184 19.23 16.33 23.04
N GLY A 185 19.38 17.46 23.73
CA GLY A 185 20.62 17.84 24.40
C GLY A 185 20.88 17.09 25.71
N THR A 186 22.10 17.26 26.24
CA THR A 186 22.47 16.84 27.59
C THR A 186 21.98 17.91 28.58
N GLY A 187 20.70 17.89 28.90
CA GLY A 187 20.07 18.80 29.85
C GLY A 187 19.79 18.15 31.21
N PRO A 188 19.16 18.90 32.14
CA PRO A 188 18.81 18.36 33.45
C PRO A 188 17.84 17.17 33.32
N ALA A 189 17.83 16.32 34.34
CA ALA A 189 16.78 15.33 34.53
C ALA A 189 15.47 16.03 34.92
N LEU A 190 14.33 15.46 34.53
CA LEU A 190 13.01 15.96 34.91
C LEU A 190 12.82 15.82 36.43
N ASP A 191 12.64 16.94 37.14
CA ASP A 191 12.49 16.98 38.61
C ASP A 191 11.01 16.88 39.00
N LEU A 192 10.60 15.72 39.53
CA LEU A 192 9.20 15.47 39.87
C LEU A 192 8.65 16.27 41.06
N ARG A 193 9.48 17.03 41.78
CA ARG A 193 9.00 17.97 42.82
C ARG A 193 8.41 19.25 42.23
N GLN A 194 8.73 19.55 40.96
CA GLN A 194 8.28 20.77 40.32
C GLN A 194 6.87 20.57 39.75
N ALA A 195 5.97 21.50 40.03
CA ALA A 195 4.59 21.44 39.53
C ALA A 195 4.50 21.43 37.99
N ILE A 196 5.51 21.97 37.29
CA ILE A 196 5.58 21.94 35.83
C ILE A 196 5.73 20.52 35.27
N SER A 197 6.20 19.55 36.06
CA SER A 197 6.35 18.17 35.59
C SER A 197 5.01 17.60 35.13
N GLY A 198 3.94 17.79 35.90
CA GLY A 198 2.60 17.35 35.52
C GLY A 198 2.08 17.96 34.21
N PHE A 199 2.54 19.17 33.83
CA PHE A 199 2.16 19.81 32.57
C PHE A 199 2.71 19.06 31.35
N PHE A 200 3.93 18.51 31.44
CA PHE A 200 4.51 17.74 30.33
C PHE A 200 3.78 16.43 30.10
N PHE A 201 3.40 15.70 31.15
CA PHE A 201 2.62 14.46 31.01
C PHE A 201 1.17 14.77 30.59
N TYR A 202 0.47 15.62 31.33
CA TYR A 202 -0.97 15.73 31.17
C TYR A 202 -1.39 16.69 30.05
N ASP A 203 -1.00 17.96 30.15
CA ASP A 203 -1.46 19.00 29.23
C ASP A 203 -0.87 18.84 27.81
N ARG A 204 0.35 18.28 27.70
CA ARG A 204 1.06 18.17 26.43
C ARG A 204 0.97 16.81 25.75
N LYS A 205 0.60 15.74 26.47
CA LYS A 205 0.53 14.37 25.91
C LYS A 205 -0.83 13.75 26.11
N ILE A 206 -1.20 13.47 27.37
CA ILE A 206 -2.40 12.69 27.70
C ILE A 206 -3.67 13.42 27.23
N ARG A 207 -3.88 14.67 27.64
CA ARG A 207 -5.10 15.43 27.29
C ARG A 207 -5.28 15.55 25.76
N PRO A 208 -4.32 16.05 24.97
CA PRO A 208 -4.54 16.20 23.53
C PRO A 208 -4.75 14.86 22.82
N PHE A 209 -4.14 13.76 23.30
CA PHE A 209 -4.40 12.43 22.78
C PHE A 209 -5.88 12.04 22.94
N PHE A 210 -6.40 12.08 24.18
CA PHE A 210 -7.80 11.69 24.46
C PHE A 210 -8.83 12.69 23.91
N GLN A 211 -8.44 13.93 23.60
CA GLN A 211 -9.26 14.87 22.82
C GLN A 211 -9.31 14.52 21.32
N THR A 212 -8.27 13.86 20.80
CA THR A 212 -8.16 13.49 19.38
C THR A 212 -8.88 12.18 19.09
N ILE A 213 -8.76 11.20 20.00
CA ILE A 213 -9.39 9.89 19.84
C ILE A 213 -10.83 9.95 20.36
N PRO A 214 -11.85 9.59 19.55
CA PRO A 214 -13.23 9.53 20.01
C PRO A 214 -13.41 8.52 21.17
N GLN A 215 -14.25 8.88 22.15
CA GLN A 215 -14.44 8.10 23.37
C GLN A 215 -14.92 6.66 23.11
N GLU A 216 -15.75 6.46 22.10
CA GLU A 216 -16.23 5.13 21.70
C GLU A 216 -15.10 4.18 21.24
N MET A 217 -13.94 4.73 20.88
CA MET A 217 -12.76 3.99 20.46
C MET A 217 -11.73 3.81 21.58
N TRP A 218 -11.91 4.41 22.76
CA TRP A 218 -10.95 4.26 23.85
C TRP A 218 -10.84 2.80 24.27
N ALA A 219 -9.60 2.30 24.35
CA ALA A 219 -9.31 1.06 25.03
C ALA A 219 -9.51 1.23 26.53
N THR A 220 -10.12 0.24 27.17
CA THR A 220 -10.32 0.21 28.61
C THR A 220 -9.65 -1.02 29.19
N HIS A 221 -9.23 -0.93 30.46
CA HIS A 221 -8.46 -2.00 31.12
C HIS A 221 -9.12 -3.39 31.12
N ASP A 222 -10.44 -3.45 30.97
CA ASP A 222 -11.26 -4.67 31.01
C ASP A 222 -12.15 -4.86 29.77
N GLY A 223 -11.97 -4.00 28.75
CA GLY A 223 -12.70 -4.06 27.49
C GLY A 223 -14.15 -3.56 27.55
N ARG A 224 -14.65 -3.17 28.72
CA ARG A 224 -16.00 -2.62 28.87
C ARG A 224 -16.07 -1.17 28.43
N PRO A 225 -17.21 -0.69 27.91
CA PRO A 225 -17.45 0.74 27.70
C PRO A 225 -17.23 1.55 28.98
N VAL A 226 -16.92 2.83 28.82
CA VAL A 226 -16.70 3.73 29.96
C VAL A 226 -17.94 3.84 30.84
N GLU A 227 -19.12 3.84 30.23
CA GLU A 227 -20.43 3.87 30.89
C GLU A 227 -20.71 2.65 31.77
N GLU A 228 -19.96 1.56 31.56
CA GLU A 228 -20.05 0.30 32.29
C GLU A 228 -18.91 0.11 33.30
N GLY A 229 -18.13 1.17 33.55
CA GLY A 229 -17.00 1.18 34.48
C GLY A 229 -15.64 0.88 33.85
N GLY A 230 -15.58 0.77 32.52
CA GLY A 230 -14.32 0.65 31.80
C GLY A 230 -13.48 1.92 31.95
N ARG A 231 -12.27 1.79 32.52
CA ARG A 231 -11.34 2.90 32.69
C ARG A 231 -10.37 3.00 31.51
N PRO A 232 -10.22 4.19 30.86
CA PRO A 232 -9.36 4.36 29.68
C PRO A 232 -7.91 3.99 29.94
N LEU A 233 -7.31 3.23 29.03
CA LEU A 233 -6.00 2.62 29.22
C LEU A 233 -4.86 3.58 28.84
N ILE A 234 -3.93 3.78 29.78
CA ILE A 234 -2.65 4.47 29.56
C ILE A 234 -1.53 3.53 30.00
N VAL A 235 -0.64 3.17 29.08
CA VAL A 235 0.59 2.43 29.35
C VAL A 235 1.75 3.41 29.27
N VAL A 236 2.56 3.50 30.32
CA VAL A 236 3.58 4.54 30.45
C VAL A 236 4.96 3.92 30.31
N TYR A 237 5.84 4.53 29.51
CA TYR A 237 7.23 4.10 29.37
C TYR A 237 8.06 4.36 30.64
N GLY A 238 9.37 4.08 30.63
CA GLY A 238 10.16 4.03 31.86
C GLY A 238 10.45 5.38 32.53
N SER A 239 10.91 5.34 33.77
CA SER A 239 11.21 6.53 34.59
C SER A 239 12.60 7.15 34.31
N TRP A 240 13.31 6.66 33.29
CA TRP A 240 14.68 7.08 32.98
C TRP A 240 14.77 8.57 32.65
N GLY A 241 15.82 9.22 33.15
CA GLY A 241 16.00 10.67 32.97
C GLY A 241 15.15 11.53 33.90
N MET A 242 14.52 10.93 34.91
CA MET A 242 13.76 11.64 35.96
C MET A 242 14.45 11.53 37.32
N THR A 243 14.15 12.48 38.20
CA THR A 243 14.66 12.52 39.59
C THR A 243 13.51 12.75 40.56
N HIS A 244 13.76 12.50 41.85
CA HIS A 244 12.77 12.64 42.92
C HIS A 244 11.56 11.70 42.77
N LEU A 245 11.84 10.41 42.52
CA LEU A 245 10.80 9.39 42.32
C LEU A 245 9.90 9.18 43.54
N GLU A 246 10.29 9.64 44.73
CA GLU A 246 9.38 9.76 45.88
C GLU A 246 8.13 10.63 45.60
N LYS A 247 8.14 11.43 44.53
CA LYS A 247 7.00 12.22 44.05
C LYS A 247 6.20 11.57 42.92
N ALA A 248 6.54 10.37 42.49
CA ALA A 248 5.82 9.68 41.41
C ALA A 248 4.34 9.46 41.74
N GLY A 249 4.01 9.06 42.97
CA GLY A 249 2.61 8.91 43.37
C GLY A 249 1.82 10.23 43.34
N GLU A 250 2.45 11.35 43.74
CA GLU A 250 1.85 12.69 43.68
C GLU A 250 1.54 13.09 42.23
N LEU A 251 2.51 12.88 41.33
CA LEU A 251 2.36 13.11 39.90
C LEU A 251 1.18 12.31 39.31
N TRP A 252 1.17 11.00 39.48
CA TRP A 252 0.16 10.15 38.84
C TRP A 252 -1.24 10.35 39.44
N ARG A 253 -1.34 10.74 40.71
CA ARG A 253 -2.61 11.19 41.28
C ARG A 253 -3.07 12.48 40.59
N ALA A 254 -2.19 13.47 40.46
CA ALA A 254 -2.53 14.73 39.80
C ALA A 254 -2.96 14.52 38.34
N VAL A 255 -2.32 13.60 37.61
CA VAL A 255 -2.73 13.20 36.25
C VAL A 255 -4.15 12.61 36.25
N LYS A 256 -4.46 11.69 37.17
CA LYS A 256 -5.80 11.10 37.29
C LYS A 256 -6.88 12.14 37.61
N GLU A 257 -6.61 13.02 38.56
CA GLU A 257 -7.51 14.11 38.94
C GLU A 257 -7.74 15.09 37.79
N ALA A 258 -6.68 15.43 37.06
CA ALA A 258 -6.77 16.29 35.89
C ALA A 258 -7.57 15.64 34.77
N PHE A 259 -7.39 14.34 34.53
CA PHE A 259 -8.19 13.57 33.58
C PHE A 259 -9.67 13.57 33.96
N ALA A 260 -10.00 13.26 35.21
CA ALA A 260 -11.38 13.23 35.69
C ALA A 260 -12.07 14.59 35.60
N ARG A 261 -11.32 15.68 35.75
CA ARG A 261 -11.86 17.04 35.56
C ARG A 261 -12.20 17.35 34.11
N ASP A 262 -11.42 16.84 33.15
CA ASP A 262 -11.54 17.25 31.75
C ASP A 262 -12.39 16.28 30.91
N PHE A 263 -12.51 15.02 31.32
CA PHE A 263 -13.24 13.97 30.59
C PHE A 263 -14.37 13.37 31.42
N HIS A 264 -15.56 13.32 30.81
CA HIS A 264 -16.78 12.82 31.42
C HIS A 264 -17.46 11.81 30.51
N ASP A 265 -18.20 10.85 31.08
CA ASP A 265 -19.00 9.91 30.30
C ASP A 265 -20.25 10.59 29.70
N SER A 266 -21.01 9.85 28.90
CA SER A 266 -22.26 10.34 28.31
C SER A 266 -23.34 10.76 29.33
N ARG A 267 -23.17 10.43 30.62
CA ARG A 267 -24.03 10.83 31.74
C ARG A 267 -23.45 12.00 32.55
N GLY A 268 -22.32 12.55 32.14
CA GLY A 268 -21.63 13.64 32.83
C GLY A 268 -20.85 13.20 34.07
N GLN A 269 -20.55 11.92 34.25
CA GLN A 269 -19.73 11.42 35.36
C GLN A 269 -18.24 11.55 35.02
N PRO A 270 -17.40 12.05 35.96
CA PRO A 270 -15.95 12.11 35.78
C PRO A 270 -15.33 10.76 35.46
N ILE A 271 -14.42 10.71 34.49
CA ILE A 271 -13.73 9.48 34.08
C ILE A 271 -12.34 9.44 34.70
N THR A 272 -11.97 8.32 35.34
CA THR A 272 -10.59 8.13 35.83
C THR A 272 -9.84 7.13 34.95
N PRO A 273 -8.65 7.47 34.41
CA PRO A 273 -7.89 6.57 33.53
C PRO A 273 -7.26 5.43 34.33
N TRP A 274 -7.05 4.28 33.70
CA TRP A 274 -6.29 3.13 34.21
C TRP A 274 -4.84 3.24 33.76
N ILE A 275 -3.93 3.49 34.70
CA ILE A 275 -2.52 3.77 34.42
C ILE A 275 -1.67 2.55 34.76
N ILE A 276 -1.04 2.00 33.73
CA ILE A 276 -0.06 0.90 33.82
C ILE A 276 1.33 1.50 33.68
N LEU A 277 2.16 1.35 34.70
CA LEU A 277 3.51 1.90 34.73
C LEU A 277 4.57 0.83 34.44
N GLU A 278 5.63 1.21 33.76
CA GLU A 278 6.80 0.34 33.57
C GLU A 278 7.51 0.09 34.92
N ASP A 279 8.14 -1.07 35.05
CA ASP A 279 8.80 -1.57 36.27
C ASP A 279 9.76 -0.56 36.93
N SER A 280 10.45 0.24 36.12
CA SER A 280 11.39 1.28 36.55
C SER A 280 10.76 2.40 37.38
N TRP A 281 9.44 2.57 37.36
CA TRP A 281 8.75 3.53 38.23
C TRP A 281 8.67 3.05 39.68
N PHE A 282 8.67 1.74 39.92
CA PHE A 282 8.47 1.12 41.23
C PHE A 282 9.77 1.02 42.04
N THR A 283 10.50 2.13 42.13
CA THR A 283 11.67 2.25 43.02
C THR A 283 11.24 2.28 44.47
N GLN A 284 12.15 1.95 45.40
CA GLN A 284 11.89 2.06 46.83
C GLN A 284 11.41 3.48 47.22
N ALA A 285 12.05 4.52 46.68
CA ALA A 285 11.64 5.90 46.92
C ALA A 285 10.19 6.18 46.50
N ALA A 286 9.76 5.68 45.34
CA ALA A 286 8.37 5.85 44.86
C ALA A 286 7.34 5.09 45.72
N LEU A 287 7.71 3.94 46.26
CA LEU A 287 6.86 3.14 47.15
C LEU A 287 6.76 3.75 48.55
N GLU A 288 7.83 4.39 49.03
CA GLU A 288 7.86 5.13 50.31
C GLU A 288 7.35 6.58 50.17
N GLY A 289 7.06 7.03 48.96
CA GLY A 289 6.52 8.35 48.66
C GLY A 289 5.15 8.57 49.30
N GLU A 290 4.72 9.83 49.37
CA GLU A 290 3.40 10.20 49.88
C GLU A 290 2.64 11.06 48.84
N PRO A 291 1.62 10.48 48.17
CA PRO A 291 1.17 9.09 48.29
C PRO A 291 2.19 8.11 47.76
N SER A 292 2.12 6.90 48.29
CA SER A 292 2.84 5.77 47.73
C SER A 292 2.35 5.50 46.32
N LEU A 293 3.30 5.29 45.40
CA LEU A 293 2.99 4.82 44.06
C LEU A 293 2.18 3.51 44.10
N GLU A 294 2.34 2.73 45.17
CA GLU A 294 1.62 1.47 45.34
C GLU A 294 0.10 1.64 45.28
N THR A 295 -0.38 2.75 45.85
CA THR A 295 -1.82 3.07 45.96
C THR A 295 -2.35 3.80 44.72
N VAL A 296 -1.46 4.35 43.90
CA VAL A 296 -1.82 5.22 42.78
C VAL A 296 -1.75 4.48 41.45
N ALA A 297 -0.79 3.58 41.24
CA ALA A 297 -0.68 2.79 40.01
C ALA A 297 -1.77 1.71 39.93
N ASP A 298 -2.38 1.56 38.75
CA ASP A 298 -3.40 0.52 38.53
C ASP A 298 -2.84 -0.76 37.91
N GLY A 299 -1.67 -0.68 37.27
CA GLY A 299 -0.97 -1.82 36.72
C GLY A 299 0.54 -1.62 36.65
N ARG A 300 1.24 -2.72 36.41
CA ARG A 300 2.69 -2.76 36.24
C ARG A 300 3.03 -3.65 35.05
N TYR A 301 4.01 -3.26 34.24
CA TYR A 301 4.54 -4.11 33.15
C TYR A 301 6.07 -3.93 33.04
N VAL A 302 6.69 -4.66 32.11
CA VAL A 302 8.14 -4.57 31.85
C VAL A 302 8.36 -4.39 30.36
N TRP A 303 9.14 -3.39 29.97
CA TRP A 303 9.61 -3.20 28.59
C TRP A 303 10.84 -4.07 28.29
N GLY A 304 11.09 -4.38 27.02
CA GLY A 304 12.28 -5.11 26.57
C GLY A 304 12.07 -6.61 26.53
N SER A 305 10.82 -7.08 26.44
CA SER A 305 10.47 -8.50 26.37
C SER A 305 10.94 -9.16 25.07
N ALA A 306 11.10 -8.38 24.00
CA ALA A 306 11.65 -8.86 22.73
C ALA A 306 13.14 -9.23 22.84
N LEU A 307 13.90 -8.53 23.69
CA LEU A 307 15.31 -8.79 23.96
C LEU A 307 15.51 -9.78 25.12
N LEU A 308 14.72 -9.67 26.17
CA LEU A 308 14.97 -10.34 27.46
C LEU A 308 14.06 -11.55 27.74
N GLY A 309 13.16 -11.88 26.81
CA GLY A 309 12.16 -12.93 26.98
C GLY A 309 10.85 -12.43 27.61
N PRO A 310 9.82 -13.31 27.65
CA PRO A 310 8.49 -12.94 28.11
C PRO A 310 8.51 -12.46 29.57
N ARG A 311 7.76 -11.40 29.85
CA ARG A 311 7.65 -10.79 31.18
C ARG A 311 6.20 -10.81 31.66
N VAL A 312 6.01 -11.10 32.94
CA VAL A 312 4.70 -11.07 33.59
C VAL A 312 4.80 -10.24 34.86
N ARG A 313 3.80 -9.39 35.07
CA ARG A 313 3.61 -8.60 36.29
C ARG A 313 2.15 -8.64 36.70
N GLU A 314 1.94 -9.08 37.93
CA GLU A 314 0.64 -8.94 38.60
C GLU A 314 0.72 -7.75 39.56
N TRP A 315 -0.32 -6.94 39.53
CA TRP A 315 -0.43 -5.73 40.34
C TRP A 315 -1.87 -5.54 40.79
N HIS A 316 -2.14 -5.66 42.10
CA HIS A 316 -3.49 -5.59 42.69
C HIS A 316 -4.55 -6.44 41.97
N GLY A 317 -4.18 -7.67 41.56
CA GLY A 317 -5.06 -8.59 40.84
C GLY A 317 -5.23 -8.31 39.35
N TYR A 318 -4.48 -7.36 38.79
CA TYR A 318 -4.40 -7.10 37.35
C TYR A 318 -3.06 -7.61 36.79
N THR A 319 -3.12 -8.56 35.86
CA THR A 319 -1.95 -9.22 35.28
C THR A 319 -1.67 -8.71 33.88
N VAL A 320 -0.46 -8.16 33.68
CA VAL A 320 0.07 -7.77 32.37
C VAL A 320 1.18 -8.73 31.98
N ALA A 321 1.08 -9.29 30.78
CA ALA A 321 2.15 -10.04 30.14
C ALA A 321 2.70 -9.24 28.95
N SER A 322 4.01 -9.29 28.73
CA SER A 322 4.69 -8.67 27.59
C SER A 322 5.55 -9.71 26.90
N VAL A 323 5.43 -9.81 25.58
CA VAL A 323 6.17 -10.74 24.73
C VAL A 323 6.63 -10.03 23.47
N GLY A 324 7.72 -10.50 22.86
CA GLY A 324 8.18 -10.01 21.56
C GLY A 324 8.72 -11.13 20.68
N PRO A 325 9.06 -10.86 19.42
CA PRO A 325 9.51 -11.88 18.48
C PRO A 325 11.00 -12.14 18.50
N GLY A 326 11.76 -11.38 19.29
CA GLY A 326 13.21 -11.26 19.21
C GLY A 326 13.59 -9.79 18.96
N PHE A 327 14.89 -9.51 18.97
CA PHE A 327 15.43 -8.15 18.96
C PHE A 327 16.71 -8.13 18.13
N ASP A 328 16.92 -7.10 17.31
CA ASP A 328 18.18 -6.93 16.59
C ASP A 328 18.42 -5.45 16.25
N ASP A 329 19.32 -4.81 17.00
CA ASP A 329 19.73 -3.43 16.77
C ASP A 329 21.18 -3.32 16.29
N ARG A 330 21.80 -4.42 15.83
CA ARG A 330 23.24 -4.41 15.43
C ARG A 330 23.52 -3.49 14.24
N LYS A 331 22.49 -3.11 13.47
CA LYS A 331 22.58 -2.09 12.42
C LYS A 331 22.67 -0.66 12.98
N LEU A 332 22.26 -0.41 14.23
CA LEU A 332 22.47 0.87 14.91
C LEU A 332 23.95 1.01 15.31
N LYS A 333 24.54 2.16 14.99
CA LYS A 333 25.95 2.46 15.31
C LYS A 333 26.07 3.11 16.69
N GLY A 334 27.17 2.85 17.40
CA GLY A 334 27.50 3.49 18.68
C GLY A 334 27.15 2.64 19.91
N GLU A 335 27.27 3.22 21.10
CA GLU A 335 27.17 2.50 22.40
C GLU A 335 25.79 1.88 22.69
N LYS A 336 24.75 2.29 21.96
CA LYS A 336 23.38 1.80 22.13
C LYS A 336 22.99 0.66 21.18
N GLY A 337 23.82 0.34 20.18
CA GLY A 337 23.57 -0.74 19.23
C GLY A 337 24.48 -1.95 19.44
N GLY A 338 24.19 -3.05 18.77
CA GLY A 338 25.02 -4.27 18.81
C GLY A 338 24.43 -5.43 19.61
N ARG A 339 23.18 -5.32 20.04
CA ARG A 339 22.43 -6.34 20.79
C ARG A 339 21.58 -7.17 19.83
N GLU A 340 21.46 -8.45 20.15
CA GLU A 340 20.66 -9.39 19.38
C GLU A 340 20.03 -10.42 20.32
N GLN A 341 18.74 -10.65 20.12
CA GLN A 341 17.99 -11.82 20.53
C GLN A 341 17.40 -12.44 19.25
N PRO A 342 18.00 -13.53 18.73
CA PRO A 342 17.54 -14.12 17.48
C PRO A 342 16.09 -14.62 17.57
N ARG A 343 15.34 -14.44 16.48
CA ARG A 343 13.92 -14.82 16.41
C ARG A 343 13.68 -16.33 16.35
N TRP A 344 14.69 -17.08 15.91
CA TRP A 344 14.66 -18.54 15.75
C TRP A 344 15.20 -19.34 16.94
N ILE A 345 15.51 -18.67 18.05
CA ILE A 345 15.95 -19.32 19.29
C ILE A 345 14.83 -19.11 20.32
N THR A 346 14.35 -20.14 21.00
CA THR A 346 13.33 -19.98 22.05
C THR A 346 13.90 -19.20 23.25
N PRO A 347 13.06 -18.62 24.13
CA PRO A 347 13.56 -18.03 25.38
C PRO A 347 14.34 -19.02 26.27
N GLY A 348 14.14 -20.33 26.09
CA GLY A 348 14.90 -21.39 26.75
C GLY A 348 16.26 -21.71 26.11
N GLY A 349 16.60 -21.08 24.98
CA GLY A 349 17.86 -21.29 24.26
C GLY A 349 17.84 -22.39 23.21
N GLU A 350 16.67 -22.94 22.87
CA GLU A 350 16.54 -24.02 21.88
C GLU A 350 16.36 -23.45 20.47
N ALA A 351 17.03 -24.03 19.47
CA ALA A 351 16.84 -23.63 18.08
C ALA A 351 15.51 -24.17 17.52
N GLY A 352 14.81 -23.34 16.76
CA GLY A 352 13.54 -23.68 16.11
C GLY A 352 13.37 -23.01 14.75
N GLY A 353 12.11 -22.88 14.32
CA GLY A 353 11.75 -22.13 13.12
C GLY A 353 11.91 -20.61 13.29
N PRO A 354 11.72 -19.82 12.22
CA PRO A 354 11.92 -18.38 12.26
C PRO A 354 11.04 -17.62 13.27
N ASP A 355 9.91 -18.18 13.70
CA ASP A 355 8.99 -17.62 14.69
C ASP A 355 9.15 -18.24 16.10
N ALA A 356 10.19 -19.04 16.35
CA ALA A 356 10.32 -19.85 17.57
C ALA A 356 10.31 -19.02 18.86
N PHE A 357 11.00 -17.88 18.89
CA PHE A 357 11.04 -17.02 20.08
C PHE A 357 9.65 -16.48 20.42
N LEU A 358 8.91 -15.99 19.41
CA LEU A 358 7.56 -15.45 19.59
C LEU A 358 6.60 -16.54 20.07
N SER A 359 6.56 -17.69 19.37
CA SER A 359 5.62 -18.77 19.67
C SER A 359 5.85 -19.35 21.06
N ALA A 360 7.11 -19.59 21.43
CA ALA A 360 7.46 -20.05 22.77
C ALA A 360 7.11 -19.00 23.84
N SER A 361 7.32 -17.71 23.56
CA SER A 361 6.94 -16.63 24.48
C SER A 361 5.43 -16.56 24.70
N LEU A 362 4.63 -16.71 23.64
CA LEU A 362 3.16 -16.76 23.74
C LEU A 362 2.67 -17.96 24.55
N ALA A 363 3.30 -19.13 24.39
CA ALA A 363 2.97 -20.33 25.17
C ALA A 363 3.24 -20.18 26.68
N MET A 364 4.10 -19.23 27.07
CA MET A 364 4.42 -18.92 28.47
C MET A 364 3.45 -17.90 29.11
N VAL A 365 2.53 -17.31 28.34
CA VAL A 365 1.56 -16.33 28.85
C VAL A 365 0.56 -17.01 29.79
N PRO A 366 0.41 -16.56 31.06
CA PRO A 366 -0.51 -17.19 31.99
C PRO A 366 -1.98 -17.06 31.54
N PRO A 367 -2.82 -18.08 31.73
CA PRO A 367 -4.24 -18.03 31.35
C PRO A 367 -5.06 -16.95 32.06
N HIS A 368 -4.62 -16.47 33.23
CA HIS A 368 -5.29 -15.40 34.00
C HIS A 368 -4.83 -13.98 33.60
N THR A 369 -4.02 -13.85 32.55
CA THR A 369 -3.56 -12.55 32.05
C THR A 369 -4.75 -11.67 31.64
N ASN A 370 -4.79 -10.44 32.13
CA ASN A 370 -5.81 -9.46 31.74
C ASN A 370 -5.43 -8.74 30.44
N LEU A 371 -4.15 -8.37 30.32
CA LEU A 371 -3.62 -7.66 29.15
C LEU A 371 -2.30 -8.30 28.69
N LEU A 372 -2.29 -8.77 27.45
CA LEU A 372 -1.08 -9.18 26.73
C LEU A 372 -0.62 -8.03 25.84
N LEU A 373 0.64 -7.62 25.98
CA LEU A 373 1.30 -6.61 25.17
C LEU A 373 2.30 -7.29 24.23
N ILE A 374 2.16 -7.04 22.92
CA ILE A 374 3.10 -7.49 21.90
C ILE A 374 4.12 -6.37 21.63
N GLU A 375 5.39 -6.68 21.84
CA GLU A 375 6.56 -5.82 21.63
C GLU A 375 7.29 -6.25 20.36
N THR A 376 7.11 -5.58 19.22
CA THR A 376 6.24 -4.43 18.95
C THR A 376 5.50 -4.66 17.63
N TRP A 377 4.54 -3.81 17.26
CA TRP A 377 3.96 -3.90 15.92
C TRP A 377 5.02 -3.58 14.87
N ASN A 378 5.66 -2.42 14.98
CA ASN A 378 6.49 -1.85 13.93
C ASN A 378 7.69 -1.03 14.43
N GLU A 379 8.32 -1.40 15.55
CA GLU A 379 9.60 -0.80 15.94
C GLU A 379 10.78 -1.40 15.17
N LEU A 380 11.00 -0.84 13.99
CA LEU A 380 11.91 -1.37 12.97
C LEU A 380 13.39 -1.17 13.28
N TRP A 381 13.75 -0.15 14.07
CA TRP A 381 15.16 0.14 14.39
C TRP A 381 15.73 -0.85 15.40
N GLU A 382 14.88 -1.32 16.31
CA GLU A 382 15.21 -2.39 17.26
C GLU A 382 14.96 -3.80 16.70
N GLY A 383 14.37 -3.90 15.50
CA GLY A 383 14.05 -5.17 14.87
C GLY A 383 13.08 -6.01 15.72
N THR A 384 12.16 -5.38 16.45
CA THR A 384 11.17 -6.07 17.33
C THR A 384 9.79 -6.18 16.71
N SER A 385 9.59 -5.62 15.53
CA SER A 385 8.33 -5.60 14.80
C SER A 385 7.75 -6.99 14.46
N VAL A 386 6.42 -7.11 14.52
CA VAL A 386 5.64 -8.26 14.04
C VAL A 386 4.75 -7.92 12.84
N GLU A 387 4.79 -6.68 12.34
CA GLU A 387 4.07 -6.25 11.14
C GLU A 387 4.51 -7.02 9.88
N ARG A 388 3.80 -6.76 8.78
CA ARG A 388 4.06 -7.38 7.49
C ARG A 388 5.42 -6.98 6.94
N ALA A 389 6.42 -7.86 7.07
CA ALA A 389 7.77 -7.65 6.57
C ALA A 389 8.57 -8.96 6.53
N GLY A 390 9.47 -9.09 5.56
CA GLY A 390 10.30 -10.29 5.37
C GLY A 390 11.55 -10.29 6.25
N TYR A 391 11.40 -10.55 7.55
CA TYR A 391 12.53 -10.64 8.49
C TYR A 391 13.47 -11.81 8.14
N PRO A 392 14.78 -11.69 8.40
CA PRO A 392 15.74 -12.76 8.11
C PRO A 392 15.54 -13.96 9.03
N ASP A 393 15.66 -15.17 8.47
CA ASP A 393 15.81 -16.42 9.19
C ASP A 393 17.26 -16.67 9.66
N MET A 394 17.53 -17.86 10.21
CA MET A 394 18.86 -18.28 10.65
C MET A 394 19.91 -18.26 9.53
N ALA A 395 19.50 -18.45 8.27
CA ALA A 395 20.37 -18.41 7.11
C ALA A 395 20.48 -16.99 6.50
N GLY A 396 19.83 -15.99 7.10
CA GLY A 396 19.75 -14.63 6.59
C GLY A 396 18.78 -14.46 5.42
N GLN A 397 17.95 -15.46 5.13
CA GLN A 397 16.95 -15.39 4.06
C GLN A 397 15.67 -14.75 4.58
N ALA A 398 15.06 -13.88 3.77
CA ALA A 398 13.78 -13.29 4.14
C ALA A 398 12.69 -14.37 4.21
N VAL A 399 12.00 -14.44 5.35
CA VAL A 399 10.80 -15.27 5.51
C VAL A 399 9.60 -14.63 4.83
N PRO A 400 8.48 -15.37 4.62
CA PRO A 400 7.24 -14.77 4.12
C PRO A 400 6.84 -13.55 4.94
N GLU A 401 6.42 -12.47 4.27
CA GLU A 401 6.14 -11.19 4.93
C GLU A 401 5.00 -11.25 5.95
N ASP A 402 4.16 -12.30 5.92
CA ASP A 402 3.06 -12.50 6.85
C ASP A 402 3.31 -13.55 7.95
N LEU A 403 4.55 -14.03 8.11
CA LEU A 403 4.88 -15.08 9.06
C LEU A 403 4.41 -14.74 10.49
N TYR A 404 4.77 -13.57 11.01
CA TYR A 404 4.46 -13.21 12.40
C TYR A 404 2.97 -12.90 12.62
N LEU A 405 2.27 -12.43 11.59
CA LEU A 405 0.81 -12.26 11.62
C LEU A 405 0.15 -13.64 11.75
N ASP A 406 0.64 -14.63 11.02
CA ASP A 406 0.17 -16.01 11.12
C ASP A 406 0.50 -16.65 12.46
N THR A 407 1.72 -16.44 12.99
CA THR A 407 2.11 -16.90 14.32
C THR A 407 1.17 -16.36 15.39
N LEU A 408 0.92 -15.05 15.40
CA LEU A 408 0.00 -14.42 16.34
C LEU A 408 -1.42 -15.00 16.19
N ARG A 409 -1.93 -15.09 14.97
CA ARG A 409 -3.28 -15.62 14.74
C ARG A 409 -3.39 -17.08 15.19
N ARG A 410 -2.41 -17.91 14.84
CA ARG A 410 -2.35 -19.32 15.24
C ARG A 410 -2.36 -19.46 16.75
N ASP A 411 -1.50 -18.72 17.43
CA ASP A 411 -1.26 -18.91 18.87
C ASP A 411 -2.27 -18.15 19.75
N LEU A 412 -2.97 -17.13 19.22
CA LEU A 412 -4.02 -16.40 19.95
C LEU A 412 -5.45 -16.87 19.59
N ARG A 413 -5.66 -17.44 18.40
CA ARG A 413 -6.99 -17.82 17.87
C ARG A 413 -7.12 -19.29 17.52
N GLY A 414 -6.03 -20.07 17.57
CA GLY A 414 -6.04 -21.47 17.12
C GLY A 414 -6.26 -21.62 15.62
N GLN A 415 -6.04 -20.57 14.82
CA GLN A 415 -6.33 -20.54 13.39
C GLN A 415 -5.19 -19.89 12.62
N LYS A 416 -4.76 -20.50 11.52
CA LYS A 416 -3.81 -19.88 10.60
C LYS A 416 -4.48 -18.84 9.69
N LEU A 417 -3.69 -17.96 9.10
CA LEU A 417 -4.10 -17.18 7.93
C LEU A 417 -4.39 -18.11 6.76
N TRP A 418 -5.39 -17.75 5.95
CA TRP A 418 -5.91 -18.60 4.88
C TRP A 418 -5.55 -18.06 3.49
N TRP A 419 -5.45 -18.99 2.54
CA TRP A 419 -5.36 -18.71 1.12
C TRP A 419 -6.75 -18.56 0.52
N SER A 420 -6.97 -17.57 -0.34
CA SER A 420 -8.22 -17.46 -1.11
C SER A 420 -8.05 -16.50 -2.27
N ALA A 421 -8.46 -16.91 -3.46
CA ALA A 421 -8.34 -16.12 -4.68
C ALA A 421 -9.67 -16.00 -5.41
N ARG A 422 -9.90 -14.80 -5.96
CA ARG A 422 -10.99 -14.53 -6.90
C ARG A 422 -10.40 -14.29 -8.27
N LEU A 423 -10.61 -15.25 -9.17
CA LEU A 423 -10.23 -15.13 -10.57
C LEU A 423 -11.11 -14.06 -11.24
N LEU A 424 -10.49 -13.10 -11.92
CA LEU A 424 -11.19 -12.05 -12.67
C LEU A 424 -11.17 -12.39 -14.17
N PRO A 425 -12.10 -11.84 -14.98
CA PRO A 425 -12.10 -12.09 -16.42
C PRO A 425 -10.78 -11.65 -17.10
N PRO A 426 -10.23 -12.43 -18.05
CA PRO A 426 -9.03 -12.06 -18.80
C PRO A 426 -9.23 -10.85 -19.74
N SER A 427 -8.12 -10.24 -20.16
CA SER A 427 -8.11 -9.34 -21.32
C SER A 427 -8.39 -10.14 -22.62
N ARG A 428 -9.36 -9.70 -23.43
CA ARG A 428 -9.84 -10.36 -24.68
C ARG A 428 -8.82 -10.15 -25.83
N PRO A 429 -8.66 -11.13 -26.75
CA PRO A 429 -9.64 -11.32 -27.84
C PRO A 429 -10.26 -12.73 -27.90
N LEU A 430 -11.53 -12.84 -28.35
CA LEU A 430 -12.28 -14.11 -28.44
C LEU A 430 -11.82 -15.04 -29.59
N ARG A 431 -10.91 -14.58 -30.47
CA ARG A 431 -10.48 -15.27 -31.70
C ARG A 431 -8.98 -15.06 -31.93
N VAL A 432 -8.27 -16.09 -32.39
CA VAL A 432 -6.83 -16.04 -32.65
C VAL A 432 -6.50 -16.81 -33.93
N ALA A 433 -5.58 -16.30 -34.74
CA ALA A 433 -5.09 -17.01 -35.93
C ALA A 433 -4.24 -18.24 -35.56
N ALA A 434 -4.41 -19.33 -36.32
CA ALA A 434 -3.63 -20.55 -36.14
C ALA A 434 -2.11 -20.28 -36.16
N GLY A 435 -1.37 -20.79 -35.17
CA GLY A 435 0.07 -20.58 -35.02
C GLY A 435 0.51 -19.20 -34.51
N HIS A 436 -0.41 -18.27 -34.27
CA HIS A 436 -0.08 -16.92 -33.80
C HIS A 436 0.31 -16.90 -32.32
N ARG A 437 1.19 -15.96 -31.91
CA ARG A 437 1.64 -15.79 -30.52
C ARG A 437 0.77 -14.75 -29.80
N LEU A 438 0.08 -15.16 -28.75
CA LEU A 438 -0.78 -14.29 -27.93
C LEU A 438 -0.15 -14.02 -26.57
N ARG A 439 -0.18 -12.76 -26.11
CA ARG A 439 0.10 -12.39 -24.72
C ARG A 439 -1.20 -12.44 -23.91
N LEU A 440 -1.26 -13.34 -22.94
CA LEU A 440 -2.36 -13.49 -22.00
C LEU A 440 -2.03 -12.80 -20.69
N THR A 441 -2.93 -11.93 -20.22
CA THR A 441 -2.92 -11.34 -18.88
C THR A 441 -4.15 -11.81 -18.13
N LEU A 442 -3.93 -12.57 -17.05
CA LEU A 442 -4.97 -13.14 -16.19
C LEU A 442 -4.98 -12.37 -14.85
N PRO A 443 -5.91 -11.42 -14.65
CA PRO A 443 -6.02 -10.71 -13.39
C PRO A 443 -6.64 -11.62 -12.32
N VAL A 444 -6.04 -11.64 -11.13
CA VAL A 444 -6.53 -12.41 -9.98
C VAL A 444 -6.50 -11.55 -8.74
N GLN A 445 -7.64 -11.44 -8.05
CA GLN A 445 -7.75 -10.68 -6.81
C GLN A 445 -7.46 -11.57 -5.59
N ASN A 446 -6.57 -11.12 -4.71
CA ASN A 446 -6.35 -11.73 -3.41
C ASN A 446 -7.47 -11.38 -2.45
N VAL A 447 -8.25 -12.40 -2.08
CA VAL A 447 -9.35 -12.31 -1.11
C VAL A 447 -9.06 -13.19 0.12
N GLY A 448 -7.81 -13.63 0.26
CA GLY A 448 -7.26 -14.33 1.41
C GLY A 448 -6.58 -13.37 2.38
N ALA A 449 -5.95 -13.93 3.41
CA ALA A 449 -5.16 -13.17 4.38
C ALA A 449 -3.64 -13.37 4.21
N ARG A 450 -3.24 -14.29 3.33
CA ARG A 450 -1.85 -14.54 2.96
C ARG A 450 -1.42 -13.74 1.75
N SER A 451 -0.16 -13.32 1.71
CA SER A 451 0.44 -12.73 0.50
C SER A 451 0.89 -13.80 -0.48
N TRP A 452 0.77 -13.52 -1.77
CA TRP A 452 1.23 -14.43 -2.83
C TRP A 452 2.53 -13.92 -3.42
N SER A 453 3.50 -14.80 -3.63
CA SER A 453 4.76 -14.43 -4.24
C SER A 453 5.38 -15.59 -5.00
N ARG A 454 6.30 -15.28 -5.92
CA ARG A 454 7.12 -16.32 -6.55
C ARG A 454 7.94 -17.11 -5.52
N ALA A 455 8.48 -16.43 -4.51
CA ALA A 455 9.31 -17.06 -3.47
C ALA A 455 8.51 -18.02 -2.58
N GLY A 456 7.24 -17.69 -2.30
CA GLY A 456 6.30 -18.57 -1.59
C GLY A 456 5.79 -19.74 -2.44
N GLY A 457 5.92 -19.66 -3.77
CA GLY A 457 5.49 -20.70 -4.70
C GLY A 457 4.02 -20.56 -5.14
N GLU A 458 3.37 -19.46 -4.79
CA GLU A 458 2.02 -19.15 -5.25
C GLU A 458 2.04 -18.82 -6.74
N ARG A 459 1.20 -19.55 -7.49
CA ARG A 459 1.19 -19.49 -8.94
C ARG A 459 -0.18 -19.79 -9.51
N LEU A 460 -0.38 -19.34 -10.73
CA LEU A 460 -1.50 -19.72 -11.56
C LEU A 460 -1.09 -20.91 -12.41
N VAL A 461 -1.79 -22.04 -12.27
CA VAL A 461 -1.61 -23.21 -13.13
C VAL A 461 -2.63 -23.11 -14.26
N LEU A 462 -2.14 -23.09 -15.49
CA LEU A 462 -2.95 -23.07 -16.71
C LEU A 462 -2.87 -24.44 -17.37
N GLU A 463 -4.01 -24.93 -17.86
CA GLU A 463 -4.13 -26.21 -18.54
C GLU A 463 -5.06 -26.11 -19.75
N GLY A 464 -4.96 -27.07 -20.68
CA GLY A 464 -5.93 -27.25 -21.75
C GLY A 464 -5.36 -27.17 -23.16
N GLY A 465 -6.24 -27.34 -24.15
CA GLY A 465 -5.84 -27.56 -25.55
C GLY A 465 -5.19 -26.35 -26.23
N LEU A 466 -5.30 -25.15 -25.63
CA LEU A 466 -4.64 -23.95 -26.12
C LEU A 466 -3.13 -23.92 -25.77
N LEU A 467 -2.66 -24.83 -24.90
CA LEU A 467 -1.27 -24.95 -24.49
C LEU A 467 -0.60 -26.18 -25.14
N PRO A 468 0.28 -26.01 -26.15
CA PRO A 468 1.06 -27.12 -26.69
C PRO A 468 2.07 -27.59 -25.62
N GLY A 469 1.66 -28.60 -24.83
CA GLY A 469 2.45 -29.10 -23.68
C GLY A 469 1.62 -29.54 -22.46
N GLY A 470 0.31 -29.27 -22.44
CA GLY A 470 -0.61 -29.77 -21.40
C GLY A 470 -0.83 -28.80 -20.24
N GLU A 471 0.25 -28.39 -19.56
CA GLU A 471 0.20 -27.55 -18.36
C GLU A 471 1.26 -26.45 -18.39
N ARG A 472 0.97 -25.29 -17.79
CA ARG A 472 1.93 -24.20 -17.62
C ARG A 472 1.70 -23.44 -16.33
N GLU A 473 2.78 -23.22 -15.58
CA GLU A 473 2.77 -22.39 -14.38
C GLU A 473 3.13 -20.94 -14.68
N VAL A 474 2.42 -20.00 -14.08
CA VAL A 474 2.66 -18.56 -14.18
C VAL A 474 2.71 -17.97 -12.78
N PHE A 475 3.81 -17.28 -12.46
CA PHE A 475 4.01 -16.65 -11.16
C PHE A 475 3.67 -15.16 -11.21
N PRO A 476 3.25 -14.55 -10.10
CA PRO A 476 3.10 -13.10 -10.05
C PRO A 476 4.48 -12.43 -10.20
N SER A 477 4.50 -11.23 -10.78
CA SER A 477 5.74 -10.47 -10.96
C SER A 477 6.22 -9.83 -9.66
N GLU A 478 5.28 -9.42 -8.81
CA GLU A 478 5.50 -8.82 -7.50
C GLU A 478 4.63 -9.53 -6.46
N PRO A 479 4.94 -9.43 -5.15
CA PRO A 479 4.05 -9.90 -4.10
C PRO A 479 2.63 -9.33 -4.27
N VAL A 480 1.61 -10.18 -4.16
CA VAL A 480 0.19 -9.81 -4.23
C VAL A 480 -0.41 -9.95 -2.84
N ARG A 481 -0.58 -8.82 -2.16
CA ARG A 481 -1.06 -8.76 -0.77
C ARG A 481 -2.57 -8.93 -0.69
N PRO A 482 -3.13 -9.21 0.50
CA PRO A 482 -4.56 -9.20 0.70
C PRO A 482 -5.23 -7.96 0.08
N GLY A 483 -6.23 -8.18 -0.77
CA GLY A 483 -6.99 -7.14 -1.48
C GLY A 483 -6.44 -6.69 -2.80
N GLU A 484 -5.18 -6.99 -3.06
CA GLU A 484 -4.53 -6.60 -4.30
C GLU A 484 -4.99 -7.46 -5.48
N ILE A 485 -4.91 -6.89 -6.69
CA ILE A 485 -5.10 -7.62 -7.93
C ILE A 485 -3.73 -7.90 -8.53
N GLY A 486 -3.34 -9.17 -8.57
CA GLY A 486 -2.15 -9.65 -9.26
C GLY A 486 -2.40 -9.86 -10.75
N ALA A 487 -1.43 -9.48 -11.58
CA ALA A 487 -1.46 -9.73 -13.01
C ALA A 487 -0.55 -10.92 -13.38
N PHE A 488 -1.15 -12.03 -13.82
CA PHE A 488 -0.42 -13.22 -14.25
C PHE A 488 -0.27 -13.18 -15.77
N THR A 489 0.95 -12.90 -16.24
CA THR A 489 1.20 -12.67 -17.67
C THR A 489 2.01 -13.79 -18.28
N THR A 490 1.58 -14.28 -19.45
CA THR A 490 2.28 -15.34 -20.18
C THR A 490 2.08 -15.20 -21.69
N VAL A 491 3.03 -15.69 -22.48
CA VAL A 491 2.92 -15.70 -23.95
C VAL A 491 2.71 -17.13 -24.43
N ILE A 492 1.59 -17.39 -25.09
CA ILE A 492 1.22 -18.70 -25.64
C ILE A 492 1.24 -18.67 -27.17
N THR A 493 1.38 -19.83 -27.81
CA THR A 493 1.26 -19.96 -29.27
C THR A 493 -0.02 -20.74 -29.56
N ALA A 494 -0.94 -20.17 -30.34
CA ALA A 494 -2.17 -20.82 -30.72
C ALA A 494 -1.88 -22.11 -31.51
N PRO A 495 -2.66 -23.18 -31.32
CA PRO A 495 -2.58 -24.37 -32.14
C PRO A 495 -2.60 -24.08 -33.65
N THR A 496 -1.89 -24.86 -34.44
CA THR A 496 -1.93 -24.75 -35.91
C THR A 496 -3.21 -25.35 -36.49
N THR A 497 -3.92 -26.18 -35.72
CA THR A 497 -5.18 -26.79 -36.12
C THR A 497 -6.33 -25.86 -35.76
N VAL A 498 -7.15 -25.49 -36.74
CA VAL A 498 -8.36 -24.69 -36.55
C VAL A 498 -9.35 -25.42 -35.66
N GLY A 499 -9.99 -24.70 -34.74
CA GLY A 499 -10.97 -25.29 -33.83
C GLY A 499 -11.24 -24.44 -32.60
N THR A 500 -12.11 -24.95 -31.74
CA THR A 500 -12.42 -24.34 -30.45
C THR A 500 -11.57 -24.99 -29.37
N TYR A 501 -10.80 -24.18 -28.65
CA TYR A 501 -9.90 -24.64 -27.61
C TYR A 501 -10.30 -24.06 -26.27
N THR A 502 -10.26 -24.88 -25.22
CA THR A 502 -10.48 -24.45 -23.84
C THR A 502 -9.15 -24.26 -23.15
N LEU A 503 -9.01 -23.13 -22.45
CA LEU A 503 -7.98 -22.87 -21.47
C LEU A 503 -8.64 -22.87 -20.10
N THR A 504 -8.11 -23.65 -19.16
CA THR A 504 -8.52 -23.66 -17.76
C THR A 504 -7.39 -23.12 -16.90
N TRP A 505 -7.72 -22.46 -15.78
CA TRP A 505 -6.71 -22.00 -14.83
C TRP A 505 -7.20 -21.98 -13.40
N GLN A 506 -6.27 -22.17 -12.47
CA GLN A 506 -6.53 -22.21 -11.04
C GLN A 506 -5.33 -21.67 -10.26
N MET A 507 -5.59 -20.96 -9.15
CA MET A 507 -4.52 -20.58 -8.22
C MET A 507 -4.13 -21.76 -7.36
N VAL A 508 -2.82 -22.00 -7.27
CA VAL A 508 -2.21 -23.08 -6.49
C VAL A 508 -1.10 -22.52 -5.61
N GLY A 509 -1.06 -22.94 -4.36
CA GLY A 509 -0.07 -22.56 -3.36
C GLY A 509 0.52 -23.78 -2.65
N PRO A 510 1.24 -23.57 -1.53
CA PRO A 510 1.90 -24.64 -0.79
C PRO A 510 0.96 -25.76 -0.29
N GLU A 511 -0.28 -25.41 0.01
CA GLU A 511 -1.32 -26.33 0.51
C GLU A 511 -2.22 -26.90 -0.60
N GLY A 512 -1.89 -26.63 -1.87
CA GLY A 512 -2.69 -27.02 -3.03
C GLY A 512 -3.52 -25.87 -3.60
N ALA A 513 -4.60 -26.19 -4.31
CA ALA A 513 -5.43 -25.21 -4.99
C ALA A 513 -6.27 -24.37 -4.01
N PHE A 514 -6.30 -23.05 -4.21
CA PHE A 514 -7.02 -22.10 -3.34
C PHE A 514 -7.94 -21.11 -4.08
N SER A 515 -8.24 -21.40 -5.35
CA SER A 515 -9.38 -20.82 -6.07
C SER A 515 -10.22 -21.93 -6.68
N PRO A 516 -11.49 -21.67 -7.04
CA PRO A 516 -12.15 -22.46 -8.07
C PRO A 516 -11.37 -22.38 -9.39
N ALA A 517 -11.42 -23.44 -10.21
CA ALA A 517 -10.91 -23.35 -11.57
C ALA A 517 -11.83 -22.46 -12.43
N ALA A 518 -11.24 -21.64 -13.29
CA ALA A 518 -11.97 -20.92 -14.33
C ALA A 518 -11.62 -21.50 -15.69
N SER A 519 -12.52 -21.30 -16.65
CA SER A 519 -12.37 -21.77 -18.02
C SER A 519 -12.72 -20.67 -19.00
N TRP A 520 -11.99 -20.62 -20.12
CA TRP A 520 -12.29 -19.76 -21.24
C TRP A 520 -12.07 -20.49 -22.55
N THR A 521 -12.98 -20.27 -23.48
CA THR A 521 -12.96 -20.88 -24.81
C THR A 521 -12.52 -19.86 -25.85
N VAL A 522 -11.55 -20.25 -26.66
CA VAL A 522 -10.97 -19.43 -27.72
C VAL A 522 -11.20 -20.12 -29.06
N ALA A 523 -11.69 -19.38 -30.05
CA ALA A 523 -11.75 -19.85 -31.43
C ALA A 523 -10.38 -19.63 -32.09
N VAL A 524 -9.73 -20.73 -32.49
CA VAL A 524 -8.57 -20.68 -33.37
C VAL A 524 -9.07 -20.77 -34.80
N GLU A 525 -8.88 -19.69 -35.54
CA GLU A 525 -9.31 -19.54 -36.93
C GLU A 525 -8.13 -19.82 -37.86
N PRO A 526 -8.38 -20.13 -39.16
CA PRO A 526 -7.29 -20.23 -40.13
C PRO A 526 -6.39 -19.01 -40.01
N ALA A 527 -5.08 -19.22 -40.05
CA ALA A 527 -4.15 -18.11 -40.23
C ALA A 527 -4.67 -17.30 -41.43
N VAL A 528 -4.98 -16.02 -41.22
CA VAL A 528 -5.63 -15.19 -42.23
C VAL A 528 -4.79 -15.34 -43.50
N LEU A 529 -5.44 -15.81 -44.57
CA LEU A 529 -4.85 -15.89 -45.90
C LEU A 529 -4.16 -14.56 -46.17
N SER A 530 -2.92 -14.58 -46.66
CA SER A 530 -2.19 -13.36 -47.05
C SER A 530 -3.12 -12.45 -47.85
N THR A 531 -3.52 -11.31 -47.27
CA THR A 531 -4.34 -10.34 -48.00
C THR A 531 -3.53 -9.82 -49.18
N THR A 532 -4.18 -9.53 -50.28
CA THR A 532 -3.53 -9.02 -51.50
C THR A 532 -4.09 -7.64 -51.85
N VAL A 533 -3.29 -6.84 -52.56
CA VAL A 533 -3.77 -5.57 -53.11
C VAL A 533 -4.82 -5.87 -54.18
N HIS A 534 -6.04 -5.42 -53.93
CA HIS A 534 -7.14 -5.46 -54.86
C HIS A 534 -7.35 -4.07 -55.45
N VAL A 535 -7.25 -3.91 -56.76
CA VAL A 535 -7.49 -2.63 -57.44
C VAL A 535 -8.69 -2.75 -58.35
N ARG A 536 -9.61 -1.79 -58.27
CA ARG A 536 -10.74 -1.63 -59.18
C ARG A 536 -10.56 -0.36 -60.00
N GLY A 537 -10.65 -0.46 -61.32
CA GLY A 537 -10.48 0.64 -62.25
C GLY A 537 -11.45 0.55 -63.44
N PRO A 538 -11.27 1.41 -64.46
CA PRO A 538 -12.06 1.35 -65.68
C PRO A 538 -11.86 0.00 -66.39
N VAL A 539 -12.96 -0.54 -66.94
CA VAL A 539 -12.97 -1.84 -67.66
C VAL A 539 -12.75 -1.65 -69.17
N GLU A 540 -12.88 -0.41 -69.64
CA GLU A 540 -12.71 0.00 -71.04
C GLU A 540 -11.42 0.82 -71.19
N PRO A 541 -10.86 0.90 -72.42
CA PRO A 541 -9.73 1.78 -72.69
C PRO A 541 -10.05 3.23 -72.33
N VAL A 542 -9.09 3.93 -71.72
CA VAL A 542 -9.28 5.32 -71.32
C VAL A 542 -8.77 6.24 -72.43
N ALA A 543 -9.60 7.17 -72.89
CA ALA A 543 -9.19 8.14 -73.90
C ALA A 543 -8.16 9.13 -73.35
N ALA A 544 -7.13 9.46 -74.14
CA ALA A 544 -6.20 10.52 -73.80
C ALA A 544 -6.93 11.85 -73.57
N GLY A 545 -6.62 12.53 -72.47
CA GLY A 545 -7.30 13.71 -71.97
C GLY A 545 -8.45 13.43 -71.00
N GLU A 546 -8.86 12.16 -70.82
CA GLU A 546 -9.92 11.77 -69.90
C GLU A 546 -9.38 11.48 -68.49
N ALA A 547 -10.19 11.79 -67.48
CA ALA A 547 -9.91 11.46 -66.10
C ALA A 547 -10.62 10.17 -65.66
N PHE A 548 -9.94 9.33 -64.89
CA PHE A 548 -10.49 8.07 -64.36
C PHE A 548 -10.05 7.83 -62.92
N THR A 549 -10.70 6.88 -62.24
CA THR A 549 -10.39 6.56 -60.84
C THR A 549 -9.99 5.10 -60.68
N LEU A 550 -8.90 4.86 -59.94
CA LEU A 550 -8.52 3.55 -59.42
C LEU A 550 -8.81 3.51 -57.92
N SER A 551 -9.66 2.58 -57.48
CA SER A 551 -9.86 2.30 -56.05
C SER A 551 -8.91 1.19 -55.62
N VAL A 552 -8.10 1.46 -54.59
CA VAL A 552 -7.15 0.50 -54.00
C VAL A 552 -7.78 -0.07 -52.73
N GLY A 553 -7.72 -1.38 -52.59
CA GLY A 553 -8.37 -2.15 -51.54
C GLY A 553 -7.63 -3.43 -51.18
N LEU A 554 -8.21 -4.20 -50.27
CA LEU A 554 -7.67 -5.45 -49.74
C LEU A 554 -8.65 -6.60 -50.01
N ASP A 555 -8.13 -7.75 -50.44
CA ASP A 555 -8.92 -8.98 -50.60
C ASP A 555 -8.13 -10.21 -50.07
N PRO A 556 -8.62 -10.89 -49.00
CA PRO A 556 -9.78 -10.49 -48.18
C PRO A 556 -9.51 -9.19 -47.38
N ALA A 557 -10.59 -8.48 -47.03
CA ALA A 557 -10.53 -7.31 -46.15
C ALA A 557 -10.03 -7.69 -44.75
N VAL A 558 -9.26 -6.81 -44.11
CA VAL A 558 -8.65 -7.04 -42.80
C VAL A 558 -8.78 -5.82 -41.88
N PRO A 559 -8.85 -6.00 -40.56
CA PRO A 559 -8.89 -4.89 -39.60
C PRO A 559 -7.56 -4.14 -39.54
N ILE A 560 -7.59 -2.82 -39.69
CA ILE A 560 -6.41 -1.94 -39.64
C ILE A 560 -6.74 -0.60 -38.94
N VAL A 561 -5.73 0.01 -38.33
CA VAL A 561 -5.77 1.40 -37.81
C VAL A 561 -4.96 2.37 -38.66
N ALA A 562 -4.01 1.89 -39.48
CA ALA A 562 -3.28 2.72 -40.43
C ALA A 562 -2.80 1.93 -41.66
N VAL A 563 -2.52 2.66 -42.74
CA VAL A 563 -2.00 2.13 -44.00
C VAL A 563 -1.01 3.10 -44.64
N ARG A 564 -0.01 2.55 -45.32
CA ARG A 564 0.97 3.25 -46.15
C ARG A 564 1.21 2.46 -47.42
N PHE A 565 1.25 3.11 -48.58
CA PHE A 565 1.73 2.46 -49.82
C PHE A 565 2.34 3.48 -50.78
N LEU A 566 3.22 3.00 -51.65
CA LEU A 566 3.83 3.74 -52.74
C LEU A 566 3.12 3.40 -54.06
N VAL A 567 3.00 4.39 -54.92
CA VAL A 567 2.43 4.29 -56.26
C VAL A 567 3.51 4.67 -57.27
N ARG A 568 3.66 3.87 -58.31
CA ARG A 568 4.56 4.16 -59.44
C ARG A 568 3.85 4.06 -60.78
N PHE A 569 4.13 4.99 -61.68
CA PHE A 569 3.50 5.07 -63.00
C PHE A 569 4.43 5.74 -64.01
N ASP A 570 4.12 5.61 -65.31
CA ASP A 570 4.83 6.35 -66.35
C ASP A 570 4.30 7.79 -66.45
N PRO A 571 5.11 8.81 -66.09
CA PRO A 571 4.68 10.21 -66.07
C PRO A 571 4.45 10.79 -67.48
N THR A 572 4.86 10.09 -68.54
CA THR A 572 4.55 10.49 -69.92
C THR A 572 3.13 10.06 -70.34
N LEU A 573 2.59 9.02 -69.70
CA LEU A 573 1.28 8.44 -70.01
C LEU A 573 0.19 8.86 -69.02
N LEU A 574 0.53 9.03 -67.74
CA LEU A 574 -0.43 9.25 -66.66
C LEU A 574 -0.02 10.42 -65.77
N ARG A 575 -1.01 11.10 -65.21
CA ARG A 575 -0.85 12.08 -64.13
C ARG A 575 -1.78 11.75 -62.98
N LEU A 576 -1.27 11.66 -61.76
CA LEU A 576 -2.07 11.51 -60.55
C LEU A 576 -2.55 12.90 -60.12
N GLU A 577 -3.88 13.10 -60.09
CA GLU A 577 -4.52 14.37 -59.78
C GLU A 577 -4.86 14.48 -58.29
N GLU A 578 -5.43 13.42 -57.73
CA GLU A 578 -6.01 13.44 -56.39
C GLU A 578 -5.99 12.04 -55.77
N VAL A 579 -5.85 11.99 -54.45
CA VAL A 579 -5.96 10.75 -53.67
C VAL A 579 -6.89 11.01 -52.50
N GLU A 580 -7.99 10.26 -52.42
CA GLU A 580 -8.98 10.37 -51.36
C GLU A 580 -8.93 9.14 -50.45
N PRO A 581 -8.76 9.29 -49.12
CA PRO A 581 -8.83 8.17 -48.18
C PRO A 581 -10.27 7.63 -48.07
N LEU A 582 -10.43 6.31 -48.14
CA LEU A 582 -11.74 5.64 -48.05
C LEU A 582 -11.99 4.95 -46.69
N LEU A 583 -11.09 5.12 -45.72
CA LEU A 583 -11.33 4.71 -44.34
C LEU A 583 -12.45 5.56 -43.71
N SER A 584 -13.31 4.93 -42.90
CA SER A 584 -14.44 5.60 -42.26
C SER A 584 -13.98 6.65 -41.24
N ARG A 585 -14.82 7.68 -41.02
CA ARG A 585 -14.52 8.77 -40.08
C ARG A 585 -14.84 8.35 -38.62
N PRO A 586 -14.09 8.84 -37.62
CA PRO A 586 -13.08 9.90 -37.73
C PRO A 586 -11.65 9.40 -38.01
N LEU A 587 -11.03 9.96 -39.06
CA LEU A 587 -9.59 9.84 -39.32
C LEU A 587 -8.81 10.67 -38.29
N LEU A 588 -7.71 10.12 -37.78
CA LEU A 588 -6.76 10.85 -36.93
C LEU A 588 -5.86 11.76 -37.78
N SER A 589 -5.34 11.22 -38.90
CA SER A 589 -4.46 11.95 -39.83
C SER A 589 -4.34 11.19 -41.16
N TRP A 590 -4.08 11.89 -42.26
CA TRP A 590 -3.65 11.30 -43.53
C TRP A 590 -2.75 12.28 -44.29
N SER A 591 -1.91 11.76 -45.18
CA SER A 591 -1.02 12.54 -46.03
C SER A 591 -0.81 11.88 -47.39
N VAL A 592 -0.55 12.72 -48.39
CA VAL A 592 -0.29 12.33 -49.78
C VAL A 592 0.85 13.17 -50.30
N GLU A 593 1.89 12.53 -50.81
CA GLU A 593 3.00 13.18 -51.51
C GLU A 593 3.04 12.65 -52.95
N VAL A 594 3.02 13.53 -53.95
CA VAL A 594 3.02 13.13 -55.37
C VAL A 594 4.10 13.89 -56.13
N ASP A 595 4.95 13.15 -56.84
CA ASP A 595 5.91 13.67 -57.81
C ASP A 595 5.53 13.16 -59.20
N ASN A 596 4.65 13.91 -59.86
CA ASN A 596 4.21 13.61 -61.23
C ASN A 596 5.34 13.72 -62.27
N ALA A 597 6.48 14.36 -61.96
CA ALA A 597 7.61 14.41 -62.89
C ALA A 597 8.44 13.11 -62.83
N ARG A 598 8.48 12.45 -61.67
CA ARG A 598 9.15 11.15 -61.48
C ARG A 598 8.22 9.96 -61.63
N GLY A 599 6.89 10.18 -61.65
CA GLY A 599 5.90 9.12 -61.73
C GLY A 599 5.75 8.36 -60.42
N GLU A 600 5.85 9.06 -59.27
CA GLU A 600 5.83 8.47 -57.94
C GLU A 600 4.82 9.16 -57.02
N GLY A 601 4.21 8.43 -56.09
CA GLY A 601 3.41 9.03 -55.03
C GLY A 601 3.27 8.14 -53.79
N VAL A 602 3.32 8.73 -52.60
CA VAL A 602 3.18 8.04 -51.30
C VAL A 602 1.87 8.43 -50.66
N PHE A 603 1.11 7.44 -50.20
CA PHE A 603 -0.11 7.63 -49.43
C PHE A 603 0.06 7.06 -48.02
N GLU A 604 -0.37 7.82 -47.01
CA GLU A 604 -0.43 7.39 -45.61
C GLU A 604 -1.75 7.82 -44.98
N SER A 605 -2.39 6.93 -44.21
CA SER A 605 -3.63 7.25 -43.49
C SER A 605 -3.71 6.51 -42.15
N ARG A 606 -4.31 7.16 -41.14
CA ARG A 606 -4.48 6.65 -39.77
C ARG A 606 -5.86 7.01 -39.21
N SER A 607 -6.53 6.03 -38.61
CA SER A 607 -7.82 6.12 -37.91
C SER A 607 -7.63 6.13 -36.39
N THR A 608 -8.62 6.63 -35.65
CA THR A 608 -8.66 6.53 -34.17
C THR A 608 -9.21 5.19 -33.67
N VAL A 609 -9.81 4.39 -34.55
CA VAL A 609 -10.39 3.08 -34.24
C VAL A 609 -10.02 2.06 -35.32
N GLU A 610 -9.88 0.79 -34.94
CA GLU A 610 -9.62 -0.30 -35.88
C GLU A 610 -10.83 -0.57 -36.78
N GLU A 611 -10.62 -0.62 -38.09
CA GLU A 611 -11.68 -0.81 -39.08
C GLU A 611 -11.36 -1.95 -40.05
N THR A 612 -12.34 -2.85 -40.27
CA THR A 612 -12.27 -3.83 -41.35
C THR A 612 -12.87 -3.24 -42.62
N THR A 613 -12.02 -2.69 -43.50
CA THR A 613 -12.46 -2.12 -44.79
C THR A 613 -11.95 -2.93 -45.97
N ARG A 614 -12.76 -2.95 -47.04
CA ARG A 614 -12.33 -3.47 -48.35
C ARG A 614 -11.57 -2.44 -49.17
N TRP A 615 -11.79 -1.14 -48.96
CA TRP A 615 -11.23 -0.06 -49.78
C TRP A 615 -10.46 0.94 -48.92
N LEU A 616 -9.25 1.25 -49.36
CA LEU A 616 -8.27 2.06 -48.64
C LEU A 616 -8.21 3.50 -49.17
N ALA A 617 -8.18 3.64 -50.49
CA ALA A 617 -8.07 4.95 -51.16
C ALA A 617 -8.67 4.91 -52.57
N ALA A 618 -9.16 6.06 -53.03
CA ALA A 618 -9.49 6.33 -54.43
C ALA A 618 -8.45 7.28 -55.03
N LEU A 619 -7.80 6.85 -56.11
CA LEU A 619 -6.78 7.62 -56.81
C LEU A 619 -7.36 8.10 -58.13
N ARG A 620 -7.41 9.41 -58.34
CA ARG A 620 -7.92 10.05 -59.55
C ARG A 620 -6.77 10.39 -60.48
N TRP A 621 -6.87 9.95 -61.73
CA TRP A 621 -5.83 10.03 -62.74
C TRP A 621 -6.32 10.79 -63.97
N THR A 622 -5.40 11.37 -64.73
CA THR A 622 -5.64 11.84 -66.10
C THR A 622 -4.71 11.09 -67.06
N ALA A 623 -5.28 10.55 -68.14
CA ALA A 623 -4.51 9.97 -69.23
C ALA A 623 -3.93 11.09 -70.11
N LEU A 624 -2.60 11.14 -70.29
CA LEU A 624 -1.93 12.21 -71.01
C LEU A 624 -1.76 11.89 -72.50
N GLN A 625 -1.41 10.65 -72.83
CA GLN A 625 -1.14 10.17 -74.18
C GLN A 625 -1.66 8.74 -74.37
N PRO A 626 -1.99 8.33 -75.61
CA PRO A 626 -2.31 6.93 -75.91
C PRO A 626 -1.06 6.05 -75.74
N GLY A 627 -1.25 4.80 -75.33
CA GLY A 627 -0.18 3.84 -75.08
C GLY A 627 -0.61 2.68 -74.18
N GLU A 628 0.24 1.67 -74.10
CA GLU A 628 0.11 0.62 -73.09
C GLU A 628 0.97 0.98 -71.88
N GLY A 629 0.35 1.03 -70.71
CA GLY A 629 1.01 1.42 -69.47
C GLY A 629 0.30 0.86 -68.25
N GLY A 630 0.45 1.50 -67.11
CA GLY A 630 -0.21 1.06 -65.88
C GLY A 630 0.37 1.68 -64.62
N VAL A 631 -0.10 1.16 -63.49
CA VAL A 631 0.25 1.65 -62.15
C VAL A 631 0.73 0.48 -61.28
N TRP A 632 1.88 0.65 -60.64
CA TRP A 632 2.34 -0.21 -59.55
C TRP A 632 1.84 0.33 -58.22
N ILE A 633 1.25 -0.53 -57.41
CA ILE A 633 1.04 -0.32 -55.98
C ILE A 633 2.08 -1.17 -55.26
N GLU A 634 3.01 -0.55 -54.54
CA GLU A 634 4.13 -1.24 -53.92
C GLU A 634 4.37 -0.79 -52.47
N GLN A 635 5.18 -1.56 -51.75
CA GLN A 635 5.56 -1.28 -50.36
C GLN A 635 4.35 -1.02 -49.43
N MET A 636 3.26 -1.78 -49.62
CA MET A 636 2.06 -1.60 -48.81
C MET A 636 2.28 -2.14 -47.40
N GLN A 637 2.15 -1.27 -46.41
CA GLN A 637 2.26 -1.55 -44.99
C GLN A 637 0.93 -1.25 -44.30
N LEU A 638 0.49 -2.17 -43.44
CA LEU A 638 -0.75 -2.09 -42.67
C LEU A 638 -0.42 -2.17 -41.17
N TRP A 639 -1.09 -1.38 -40.33
CA TRP A 639 -0.94 -1.41 -38.88
C TRP A 639 -2.25 -1.82 -38.20
N THR A 640 -2.16 -2.63 -37.15
CA THR A 640 -3.28 -3.01 -36.25
C THR A 640 -3.27 -2.20 -34.95
N GLU A 641 -4.35 -2.25 -34.17
CA GLU A 641 -4.42 -1.57 -32.86
C GLU A 641 -3.32 -2.05 -31.89
N ASP A 642 -2.92 -3.33 -32.00
CA ASP A 642 -1.89 -3.98 -31.20
C ASP A 642 -0.45 -3.64 -31.63
N GLY A 643 -0.27 -2.79 -32.66
CA GLY A 643 1.03 -2.33 -33.15
C GLY A 643 1.76 -3.31 -34.08
N GLU A 644 1.08 -4.34 -34.58
CA GLU A 644 1.63 -5.25 -35.59
C GLU A 644 1.70 -4.56 -36.97
N VAL A 645 2.74 -4.86 -37.74
CA VAL A 645 2.93 -4.32 -39.10
C VAL A 645 2.87 -5.45 -40.12
N TRP A 646 1.90 -5.41 -41.02
CA TRP A 646 1.79 -6.37 -42.13
C TRP A 646 2.30 -5.74 -43.42
N THR A 647 3.06 -6.51 -44.21
CA THR A 647 3.49 -6.11 -45.54
C THR A 647 2.69 -6.89 -46.58
N VAL A 648 2.14 -6.18 -47.56
CA VAL A 648 1.38 -6.76 -48.68
C VAL A 648 2.21 -6.67 -49.97
N ASP A 649 2.22 -7.75 -50.75
CA ASP A 649 2.97 -7.82 -52.00
C ASP A 649 2.56 -6.75 -53.01
N SER A 650 3.52 -6.29 -53.80
CA SER A 650 3.31 -5.30 -54.84
C SER A 650 2.35 -5.79 -55.93
N ARG A 651 1.55 -4.89 -56.51
CA ARG A 651 0.57 -5.18 -57.54
C ARG A 651 0.71 -4.25 -58.75
N TRP A 652 0.89 -4.84 -59.93
CA TRP A 652 0.79 -4.14 -61.21
C TRP A 652 -0.67 -4.08 -61.68
N VAL A 653 -1.07 -2.90 -62.16
CA VAL A 653 -2.39 -2.63 -62.73
C VAL A 653 -2.20 -2.15 -64.16
N PRO A 654 -2.38 -3.03 -65.17
CA PRO A 654 -2.24 -2.64 -66.57
C PRO A 654 -3.39 -1.71 -67.00
N LEU A 655 -3.08 -0.75 -67.86
CA LEU A 655 -4.02 0.21 -68.42
C LEU A 655 -3.79 0.34 -69.94
N THR A 656 -4.88 0.37 -70.70
CA THR A 656 -4.88 0.64 -72.13
C THR A 656 -5.38 2.05 -72.37
N LEU A 657 -4.52 2.93 -72.90
CA LEU A 657 -4.86 4.33 -73.19
C LEU A 657 -5.02 4.53 -74.70
N VAL A 658 -6.14 5.07 -75.14
CA VAL A 658 -6.49 5.22 -76.57
C VAL A 658 -6.56 6.69 -76.99
N LEU A 659 -6.53 6.93 -78.31
CA LEU A 659 -6.73 8.28 -78.85
C LEU A 659 -8.17 8.75 -78.58
N ALA A 660 -8.34 10.04 -78.27
CA ALA A 660 -9.64 10.64 -78.06
C ALA A 660 -10.56 10.41 -79.29
N GLY A 661 -11.67 9.70 -79.08
CA GLY A 661 -12.67 9.43 -80.12
C GLY A 661 -12.52 8.10 -80.87
N GLN A 662 -11.67 7.16 -80.43
CA GLN A 662 -11.73 5.76 -80.86
C GLN A 662 -12.33 4.87 -79.76
N PRO A 663 -13.26 3.95 -80.10
CA PRO A 663 -13.86 3.02 -79.14
C PRO A 663 -12.86 1.98 -78.62
#